data_AF-A0A518DY74-F1
#
_entry.id   AF-A0A518DY74-F1
#
_cell.length_a   1.000
_cell.length_b   1.000
_cell.length_c   1.000
_cell.angle_alpha   90.00
_cell.angle_beta   90.00
_cell.angle_gamma   90.00
#
_symmetry.space_group_name_H-M   'P 1'
#
loop_
_entity.id
_entity.type
_entity.pdbx_description
1 polymer ?
#
loop_
_entity_poly.entity_id
_entity_poly.type
_entity_poly.pdbx_seq_one_letter_code
_entity_poly.pdbx_strand_id
1 'polypeptide(L)'
;MDAFELSRQLLSLLYPPHSCPRSAMRSALPRFVVARRLLWLAAWLAAFPVAATTIAAESALTQHWIWSRAHLIPAETTSEQSGYFSLVEGKNGRLYIGTAKYGENAFLVEFDPAGSQMKVVVDAHKEAGLTAAGFAAQAKIHTRNNVGRSGKIYFATKQGYPKKGESRDAYPGGYPMVYDPETGQTRVYDIPIKGQGVISITPDESRGVAYLSTCSDERPIESTHFMILDLESGEYRDLLDCRHMYAFIVVDYLGRAYHPILGGKIARYDPRSDKLEQLTQTIDGAAVKSDSWLAKPESHPINWDIAPNRKTLYAVPMSENQLYAYDLAAAGNRLTGRSLGPLIADATKTDCRAMCVGPDGVVWAGVVATFPGRGQELHLVSYQPGAAAAVDHGPIAVGNPEAIHTTGPDGKTLPHHHGYHQLPDGVLLPRYTIMGIAAARDGTVYLTTLYPFTLHAIRIPEVAAVVTAYYHNSHADMLASRMLETDTLDSTGRWPAMTLKSLYTDQQPANDTSRKLAAKYKLPRYDSVAGALTRGGKELAVDGVLLIAEHGEYPESATGSIQYPKRKLFEQIVKVMDDSGRTAPVFCDKHLADTWADAKWIYDTAKAKNIPLMAGSSLPVTWRHPPADVEREAKLKQVLVVSYHRLDTYGFHALEIAQCLAERRAGGETGVKRVRCLTGDQVWQAGKQGVYDPALLEEALGRLTHRYGPRNKPLSDFVHDPTCFVIEYRDGLRVCVLTLNGAGAEWTAAWRYPSGESASTLFYTQEARPFQHFHYQFLGVEKFMQTGKPAWPVERTLLTTGLLDELLLSKKAKGAWRNTPHLLLRYQTDWNWQQPPPPPPDRPIPGQ
;
A
#
# COMPACT_ATOMS: atom_id res chain seq x y z
N MET A 1 -14.05 -22.58 18.61
CA MET A 1 -14.30 -22.17 20.01
C MET A 1 -13.00 -22.24 20.83
N ASP A 2 -11.90 -21.62 20.36
CA ASP A 2 -10.65 -21.52 21.16
C ASP A 2 -9.80 -20.27 20.81
N ALA A 3 -10.42 -19.26 20.19
CA ALA A 3 -9.84 -17.91 20.09
C ALA A 3 -10.16 -17.04 21.33
N PHE A 4 -11.04 -17.54 22.21
CA PHE A 4 -11.48 -16.85 23.43
C PHE A 4 -10.51 -17.06 24.61
N GLU A 5 -9.72 -18.13 24.61
CA GLU A 5 -8.77 -18.47 25.69
C GLU A 5 -7.56 -17.51 25.69
N LEU A 6 -7.07 -17.10 24.52
CA LEU A 6 -5.97 -16.13 24.38
C LEU A 6 -6.39 -14.71 24.82
N SER A 7 -7.64 -14.31 24.55
CA SER A 7 -8.20 -13.04 25.02
C SER A 7 -8.48 -13.03 26.53
N ARG A 8 -8.78 -14.19 27.14
CA ARG A 8 -9.04 -14.30 28.57
C ARG A 8 -7.78 -14.22 29.42
N GLN A 9 -6.64 -14.73 28.94
CA GLN A 9 -5.37 -14.62 29.66
C GLN A 9 -4.82 -13.19 29.72
N LEU A 10 -5.22 -12.31 28.78
CA LEU A 10 -4.86 -10.89 28.79
C LEU A 10 -5.71 -10.03 29.75
N LEU A 11 -6.90 -10.51 30.16
CA LEU A 11 -7.83 -9.77 31.02
C LEU A 11 -7.59 -9.97 32.53
N SER A 12 -6.80 -10.98 32.95
CA SER A 12 -6.48 -11.22 34.37
C SER A 12 -5.32 -10.39 34.93
N LEU A 13 -4.72 -9.51 34.12
CA LEU A 13 -3.61 -8.63 34.53
C LEU A 13 -4.05 -7.25 35.05
N LEU A 14 -5.37 -6.96 35.06
CA LEU A 14 -5.90 -5.64 35.45
C LEU A 14 -6.39 -5.54 36.90
N TYR A 15 -6.43 -6.63 37.68
CA TYR A 15 -6.80 -6.59 39.11
C TYR A 15 -6.12 -7.71 39.92
N PRO A 16 -5.27 -7.41 40.91
CA PRO A 16 -4.76 -8.43 41.83
C PRO A 16 -5.82 -8.77 42.89
N PRO A 17 -6.06 -10.04 43.23
CA PRO A 17 -6.95 -10.39 44.34
C PRO A 17 -6.17 -10.35 45.66
N HIS A 18 -6.61 -9.50 46.60
CA HIS A 18 -6.23 -9.62 48.00
C HIS A 18 -6.98 -10.81 48.65
N SER A 19 -6.23 -11.79 49.17
CA SER A 19 -6.63 -12.71 50.24
C SER A 19 -6.81 -11.91 51.55
N CYS A 20 -7.76 -12.11 52.48
CA CYS A 20 -8.26 -13.31 53.19
C CYS A 20 -9.31 -12.81 54.26
N PRO A 21 -9.91 -13.60 55.17
CA PRO A 21 -10.80 -14.77 55.04
C PRO A 21 -12.17 -14.65 55.79
N ARG A 22 -13.10 -15.54 55.39
CA ARG A 22 -14.12 -16.30 56.16
C ARG A 22 -14.81 -15.66 57.40
N SER A 23 -16.15 -15.62 57.37
CA SER A 23 -16.99 -16.42 58.30
C SER A 23 -18.48 -16.48 57.92
N ALA A 24 -19.10 -17.60 58.26
CA ALA A 24 -20.43 -18.08 57.94
C ALA A 24 -21.62 -17.31 58.57
N MET A 25 -22.79 -17.36 57.90
CA MET A 25 -24.14 -17.73 58.41
C MET A 25 -25.20 -17.32 57.37
N ARG A 26 -25.93 -18.24 56.68
CA ARG A 26 -27.28 -18.78 57.04
C ARG A 26 -28.13 -17.77 57.82
N SER A 27 -29.35 -17.36 57.49
CA SER A 27 -30.44 -17.93 56.68
C SER A 27 -31.67 -16.99 56.78
N ALA A 28 -32.53 -17.01 55.76
CA ALA A 28 -34.00 -16.81 55.79
C ALA A 28 -34.61 -15.49 56.32
N LEU A 29 -35.40 -14.80 55.48
CA LEU A 29 -36.89 -14.78 55.52
C LEU A 29 -37.49 -13.94 54.35
N PRO A 30 -38.80 -14.07 54.02
CA PRO A 30 -39.34 -13.80 52.69
C PRO A 30 -40.41 -12.69 52.59
N ARG A 31 -40.76 -12.37 51.32
CA ARG A 31 -42.10 -12.08 50.74
C ARG A 31 -42.72 -10.66 50.81
N PHE A 32 -43.14 -10.24 49.60
CA PHE A 32 -44.19 -9.28 49.20
C PHE A 32 -43.92 -7.76 49.28
N VAL A 33 -43.99 -7.07 48.14
CA VAL A 33 -45.17 -6.30 47.67
C VAL A 33 -44.91 -5.80 46.24
N VAL A 34 -45.80 -6.18 45.33
CA VAL A 34 -45.94 -5.68 43.95
C VAL A 34 -46.71 -4.35 43.97
N ALA A 35 -46.47 -3.51 42.97
CA ALA A 35 -47.21 -2.31 42.58
C ALA A 35 -46.79 -0.98 43.22
N ARG A 36 -45.85 -0.29 42.54
CA ARG A 36 -45.90 1.14 42.20
C ARG A 36 -44.58 1.54 41.53
N ARG A 37 -44.59 1.73 40.21
CA ARG A 37 -43.73 2.67 39.43
C ARG A 37 -43.90 2.43 37.91
N LEU A 38 -45.14 2.57 37.44
CA LEU A 38 -45.43 3.03 36.08
C LEU A 38 -45.71 4.52 36.23
N LEU A 39 -44.75 5.40 35.87
CA LEU A 39 -44.93 6.84 35.55
C LEU A 39 -43.63 7.69 35.56
N TRP A 40 -42.44 7.09 35.52
CA TRP A 40 -41.17 7.86 35.39
C TRP A 40 -40.23 7.32 34.31
N LEU A 41 -40.78 6.87 33.18
CA LEU A 41 -39.99 6.39 32.03
C LEU A 41 -40.32 7.08 30.70
N ALA A 42 -41.03 8.22 30.73
CA ALA A 42 -41.49 8.91 29.51
C ALA A 42 -41.00 10.37 29.37
N ALA A 43 -40.10 10.86 30.23
CA ALA A 43 -39.65 12.26 30.20
C ALA A 43 -38.12 12.45 30.23
N TRP A 44 -37.35 11.42 29.84
CA TRP A 44 -35.89 11.49 29.69
C TRP A 44 -35.39 10.95 28.34
N LEU A 45 -36.26 10.92 27.33
CA LEU A 45 -35.95 10.50 25.95
C LEU A 45 -36.04 11.66 24.94
N ALA A 46 -36.07 12.91 25.40
CA ALA A 46 -36.20 14.09 24.54
C ALA A 46 -35.34 15.26 25.03
N ALA A 47 -34.05 15.06 25.26
CA ALA A 47 -33.05 16.14 25.40
C ALA A 47 -31.61 15.60 25.41
N PHE A 48 -31.24 14.79 24.43
CA PHE A 48 -29.84 14.71 24.00
C PHE A 48 -29.88 14.64 22.48
N PRO A 49 -29.25 15.57 21.75
CA PRO A 49 -28.94 15.28 20.37
C PRO A 49 -28.03 14.07 20.43
N VAL A 50 -28.53 12.91 20.01
CA VAL A 50 -27.67 11.86 19.52
C VAL A 50 -26.97 12.51 18.35
N ALA A 51 -25.82 13.12 18.61
CA ALA A 51 -24.77 13.24 17.61
C ALA A 51 -24.43 11.79 17.28
N ALA A 52 -25.21 11.20 16.38
CA ALA A 52 -24.71 10.16 15.52
C ALA A 52 -23.58 10.85 14.77
N THR A 53 -22.37 10.82 15.35
CA THR A 53 -21.16 10.82 14.57
C THR A 53 -21.29 9.58 13.72
N THR A 54 -21.95 9.74 12.59
CA THR A 54 -21.74 8.92 11.42
C THR A 54 -20.24 9.00 11.21
N ILE A 55 -19.53 8.01 11.73
CA ILE A 55 -18.23 7.65 11.19
C ILE A 55 -18.59 7.33 9.75
N ALA A 56 -18.38 8.30 8.86
CA ALA A 56 -18.41 8.03 7.44
C ALA A 56 -17.50 6.82 7.27
N ALA A 57 -18.03 5.73 6.71
CA ALA A 57 -17.19 4.61 6.34
C ALA A 57 -16.08 5.21 5.46
N GLU A 58 -14.85 5.27 5.98
CA GLU A 58 -13.70 5.68 5.17
C GLU A 58 -13.68 4.71 4.00
N SER A 59 -13.80 5.27 2.81
CA SER A 59 -13.74 4.51 1.57
C SER A 59 -12.27 4.30 1.23
N ALA A 60 -11.93 3.24 0.49
CA ALA A 60 -10.59 3.05 -0.02
C ALA A 60 -10.13 4.16 -0.99
N LEU A 61 -11.02 5.05 -1.44
CA LEU A 61 -10.64 6.29 -2.15
C LEU A 61 -10.20 7.40 -1.20
N THR A 62 -10.56 7.34 0.08
CA THR A 62 -10.15 8.31 1.11
C THR A 62 -8.93 7.82 1.89
N GLN A 63 -8.76 6.50 1.95
CA GLN A 63 -7.66 5.88 2.67
C GLN A 63 -6.54 5.46 1.73
N HIS A 64 -5.32 5.83 2.12
CA HIS A 64 -4.11 5.46 1.42
C HIS A 64 -3.71 4.02 1.72
N TRP A 65 -3.34 3.26 0.70
CA TRP A 65 -2.91 1.87 0.85
C TRP A 65 -1.51 1.63 0.28
N ILE A 66 -0.77 0.78 0.98
CA ILE A 66 0.37 0.05 0.46
C ILE A 66 -0.13 -1.26 -0.13
N TRP A 67 -0.07 -1.37 -1.45
CA TRP A 67 -0.56 -2.53 -2.18
C TRP A 67 0.49 -3.64 -2.19
N SER A 68 0.18 -4.72 -1.50
CA SER A 68 1.00 -5.94 -1.48
C SER A 68 0.58 -6.93 -2.56
N ARG A 69 1.54 -7.69 -3.07
CA ARG A 69 1.26 -8.95 -3.77
C ARG A 69 1.28 -10.08 -2.74
N ALA A 70 0.12 -10.71 -2.53
CA ALA A 70 -0.06 -11.78 -1.56
C ALA A 70 0.19 -13.17 -2.17
N HIS A 71 0.87 -14.02 -1.42
CA HIS A 71 1.20 -15.41 -1.76
C HIS A 71 0.85 -16.31 -0.56
N LEU A 72 -0.11 -17.23 -0.74
CA LEU A 72 -0.45 -18.20 0.31
C LEU A 72 0.71 -19.17 0.52
N ILE A 73 1.10 -19.36 1.78
CA ILE A 73 2.05 -20.42 2.15
C ILE A 73 1.34 -21.78 1.96
N PRO A 74 2.03 -22.84 1.48
CA PRO A 74 1.37 -24.11 1.17
C PRO A 74 0.63 -24.68 2.39
N ALA A 75 -0.67 -24.89 2.25
CA ALA A 75 -1.57 -25.25 3.35
C ALA A 75 -1.11 -26.50 4.10
N GLU A 76 -0.58 -27.48 3.38
CA GLU A 76 -0.06 -28.76 3.90
C GLU A 76 1.11 -28.63 4.88
N THR A 77 1.80 -27.48 4.84
CA THR A 77 2.90 -27.16 5.76
C THR A 77 2.42 -26.50 7.06
N THR A 78 1.10 -26.32 7.21
CA THR A 78 0.46 -25.69 8.36
C THR A 78 -0.74 -26.50 8.86
N SER A 79 -1.10 -26.38 10.14
CA SER A 79 -2.31 -27.02 10.69
C SER A 79 -3.48 -26.05 10.89
N GLU A 80 -3.17 -24.78 11.15
CA GLU A 80 -4.15 -23.72 11.44
C GLU A 80 -3.96 -22.54 10.50
N GLN A 81 -3.33 -22.77 9.34
CA GLN A 81 -2.90 -21.73 8.41
C GLN A 81 -2.13 -20.63 9.15
N SER A 82 -1.13 -20.98 9.96
CA SER A 82 -0.40 -20.04 10.83
C SER A 82 1.13 -20.23 10.78
N GLY A 83 1.87 -19.23 11.26
CA GLY A 83 3.34 -19.20 11.33
C GLY A 83 3.86 -18.07 12.23
N TYR A 84 5.18 -17.90 12.32
CA TYR A 84 5.85 -17.01 13.28
C TYR A 84 6.91 -16.12 12.62
N PHE A 85 7.97 -15.75 13.36
CA PHE A 85 9.05 -14.82 12.98
C PHE A 85 9.99 -15.32 11.85
N SER A 86 9.76 -16.51 11.34
CA SER A 86 10.70 -17.25 10.51
C SER A 86 10.62 -16.82 9.04
N LEU A 87 11.41 -15.80 8.70
CA LEU A 87 11.56 -15.25 7.34
C LEU A 87 12.97 -14.68 7.17
N VAL A 88 13.67 -15.03 6.09
CA VAL A 88 14.96 -14.42 5.71
C VAL A 88 15.22 -14.55 4.21
N GLU A 89 15.95 -13.61 3.61
CA GLU A 89 16.46 -13.72 2.25
C GLU A 89 17.83 -14.43 2.24
N GLY A 90 17.93 -15.55 1.52
CA GLY A 90 19.19 -16.23 1.25
C GLY A 90 20.12 -15.44 0.32
N LYS A 91 21.36 -15.90 0.16
CA LYS A 91 22.32 -15.27 -0.78
C LYS A 91 21.97 -15.50 -2.25
N ASN A 92 21.11 -16.48 -2.54
CA ASN A 92 20.60 -16.80 -3.86
C ASN A 92 19.36 -15.96 -4.25
N GLY A 93 18.98 -14.95 -3.46
CA GLY A 93 17.82 -14.09 -3.71
C GLY A 93 16.47 -14.74 -3.38
N ARG A 94 16.46 -15.95 -2.81
CA ARG A 94 15.24 -16.67 -2.43
C ARG A 94 14.90 -16.43 -0.96
N LEU A 95 13.63 -16.56 -0.61
CA LEU A 95 13.14 -16.34 0.74
C LEU A 95 12.97 -17.71 1.43
N TYR A 96 13.35 -17.81 2.69
CA TYR A 96 13.25 -19.03 3.50
C TYR A 96 12.32 -18.80 4.68
N ILE A 97 11.19 -19.52 4.67
CA ILE A 97 10.02 -19.28 5.50
C ILE A 97 9.77 -20.51 6.36
N GLY A 98 9.77 -20.34 7.68
CA GLY A 98 9.42 -21.43 8.59
C GLY A 98 7.93 -21.49 8.87
N THR A 99 7.38 -22.70 8.91
CA THR A 99 5.93 -22.93 9.06
C THR A 99 5.59 -23.61 10.40
N ALA A 100 4.29 -23.67 10.73
CA ALA A 100 3.79 -24.29 11.96
C ALA A 100 2.68 -25.32 11.67
N LYS A 101 2.96 -26.60 11.91
CA LYS A 101 1.98 -27.70 11.81
C LYS A 101 1.86 -28.40 13.17
N TYR A 102 0.96 -27.87 14.00
CA TYR A 102 0.80 -28.28 15.39
C TYR A 102 0.44 -29.75 15.54
N GLY A 103 1.19 -30.44 16.40
CA GLY A 103 0.99 -31.87 16.66
C GLY A 103 1.61 -32.80 15.61
N GLU A 104 2.22 -32.25 14.55
CA GLU A 104 2.72 -33.03 13.42
C GLU A 104 4.17 -32.69 13.08
N ASN A 105 4.46 -31.50 12.55
CA ASN A 105 5.77 -31.22 11.93
C ASN A 105 6.05 -29.71 11.82
N ALA A 106 7.23 -29.36 11.33
CA ALA A 106 7.61 -28.03 10.92
C ALA A 106 8.39 -28.10 9.60
N PHE A 107 8.19 -27.12 8.73
CA PHE A 107 8.81 -27.11 7.41
C PHE A 107 9.55 -25.80 7.16
N LEU A 108 10.67 -25.89 6.45
CA LEU A 108 11.29 -24.73 5.81
C LEU A 108 10.81 -24.70 4.35
N VAL A 109 10.15 -23.61 3.98
CA VAL A 109 9.64 -23.36 2.64
C VAL A 109 10.53 -22.31 1.96
N GLU A 110 11.04 -22.65 0.78
CA GLU A 110 11.72 -21.69 -0.09
C GLU A 110 10.68 -21.02 -1.00
N PHE A 111 10.72 -19.69 -1.10
CA PHE A 111 9.98 -18.90 -2.08
C PHE A 111 10.92 -18.27 -3.10
N ASP A 112 10.57 -18.43 -4.38
CA ASP A 112 11.23 -17.83 -5.54
C ASP A 112 10.48 -16.55 -5.97
N PRO A 113 11.03 -15.35 -5.72
CA PRO A 113 10.39 -14.09 -6.12
C PRO A 113 10.13 -13.98 -7.62
N ALA A 114 11.04 -14.48 -8.46
CA ALA A 114 10.94 -14.31 -9.91
C ALA A 114 9.81 -15.16 -10.50
N GLY A 115 9.69 -16.41 -10.05
CA GLY A 115 8.66 -17.35 -10.50
C GLY A 115 7.36 -17.33 -9.68
N SER A 116 7.34 -16.63 -8.54
CA SER A 116 6.26 -16.72 -7.54
C SER A 116 5.98 -18.15 -7.08
N GLN A 117 7.02 -19.00 -7.00
CA GLN A 117 6.89 -20.43 -6.66
C GLN A 117 7.33 -20.69 -5.23
N MET A 118 6.68 -21.64 -4.56
CA MET A 118 7.07 -22.13 -3.24
C MET A 118 7.39 -23.62 -3.28
N LYS A 119 8.40 -24.06 -2.54
CA LYS A 119 8.72 -25.49 -2.34
C LYS A 119 9.15 -25.75 -0.91
N VAL A 120 8.78 -26.91 -0.37
CA VAL A 120 9.36 -27.40 0.89
C VAL A 120 10.79 -27.83 0.62
N VAL A 121 11.74 -27.21 1.31
CA VAL A 121 13.18 -27.56 1.24
C VAL A 121 13.64 -28.37 2.44
N VAL A 122 12.96 -28.25 3.58
CA VAL A 122 13.23 -29.07 4.76
C VAL A 122 11.92 -29.55 5.37
N ASP A 123 11.86 -30.86 5.62
CA ASP A 123 10.93 -31.51 6.53
C ASP A 123 11.69 -31.82 7.83
N ALA A 124 11.35 -31.12 8.92
CA ALA A 124 12.15 -31.18 10.13
C ALA A 124 12.17 -32.58 10.77
N HIS A 125 11.05 -33.31 10.75
CA HIS A 125 11.01 -34.67 11.30
C HIS A 125 11.79 -35.65 10.45
N LYS A 126 11.67 -35.55 9.13
CA LYS A 126 12.44 -36.41 8.22
C LYS A 126 13.94 -36.24 8.42
N GLU A 127 14.42 -35.00 8.46
CA GLU A 127 15.85 -34.73 8.66
C GLU A 127 16.33 -35.14 10.06
N ALA A 128 15.49 -35.02 11.08
CA ALA A 128 15.81 -35.43 12.45
C ALA A 128 15.54 -36.92 12.75
N GLY A 129 15.03 -37.70 11.77
CA GLY A 129 14.70 -39.12 11.97
C GLY A 129 13.56 -39.37 12.96
N LEU A 130 12.57 -38.48 13.01
CA LEU A 130 11.48 -38.50 13.98
C LEU A 130 10.16 -39.00 13.38
N THR A 131 9.34 -39.62 14.23
CA THR A 131 7.93 -39.95 13.95
C THR A 131 7.02 -39.49 15.09
N ALA A 132 7.47 -38.48 15.86
CA ALA A 132 6.75 -37.98 17.03
C ALA A 132 5.46 -37.28 16.61
N ALA A 133 4.43 -37.34 17.47
CA ALA A 133 3.14 -36.70 17.23
C ALA A 133 2.63 -36.02 18.51
N GLY A 134 1.59 -35.20 18.37
CA GLY A 134 1.03 -34.45 19.49
C GLY A 134 2.04 -33.43 20.04
N PHE A 135 2.03 -33.19 21.35
CA PHE A 135 2.95 -32.22 21.96
C PHE A 135 4.45 -32.60 21.80
N ALA A 136 4.77 -33.87 21.58
CA ALA A 136 6.14 -34.33 21.36
C ALA A 136 6.71 -33.93 19.98
N ALA A 137 5.83 -33.55 19.03
CA ALA A 137 6.24 -33.18 17.68
C ALA A 137 7.01 -31.84 17.65
N GLN A 138 8.01 -31.77 16.77
CA GLN A 138 8.59 -30.51 16.32
C GLN A 138 7.53 -29.77 15.50
N ALA A 139 6.82 -28.83 16.11
CA ALA A 139 5.55 -28.33 15.59
C ALA A 139 5.66 -27.00 14.83
N LYS A 140 6.77 -26.29 14.97
CA LYS A 140 7.01 -25.01 14.28
C LYS A 140 8.49 -24.68 14.16
N ILE A 141 8.83 -23.87 13.17
CA ILE A 141 10.08 -23.11 13.16
C ILE A 141 9.76 -21.71 13.69
N HIS A 142 10.30 -21.37 14.86
CA HIS A 142 10.01 -20.12 15.56
C HIS A 142 11.17 -19.11 15.48
N THR A 143 12.36 -19.57 15.10
CA THR A 143 13.54 -18.71 14.96
C THR A 143 13.29 -17.61 13.93
N ARG A 144 13.82 -16.41 14.17
CA ARG A 144 14.21 -15.57 13.05
C ARG A 144 15.34 -16.32 12.33
N ASN A 145 15.10 -16.72 11.10
CA ASN A 145 16.10 -17.44 10.33
C ASN A 145 17.28 -16.51 10.06
N ASN A 146 18.49 -17.06 10.07
CA ASN A 146 19.71 -16.31 9.78
C ASN A 146 20.46 -16.94 8.61
N VAL A 147 21.30 -16.13 7.95
CA VAL A 147 22.11 -16.59 6.81
C VAL A 147 23.59 -16.50 7.18
N GLY A 148 24.29 -17.63 7.07
CA GLY A 148 25.73 -17.71 7.26
C GLY A 148 26.51 -16.96 6.17
N ARG A 149 27.80 -16.74 6.39
CA ARG A 149 28.71 -16.23 5.35
C ARG A 149 28.84 -17.23 4.20
N SER A 150 28.64 -18.52 4.46
CA SER A 150 28.55 -19.58 3.45
C SER A 150 27.30 -19.47 2.56
N GLY A 151 26.25 -18.76 3.01
CA GLY A 151 24.94 -18.77 2.35
C GLY A 151 23.97 -19.80 2.92
N LYS A 152 24.41 -20.65 3.84
CA LYS A 152 23.56 -21.61 4.57
C LYS A 152 22.52 -20.89 5.43
N ILE A 153 21.35 -21.52 5.56
CA ILE A 153 20.20 -21.01 6.30
C ILE A 153 20.16 -21.70 7.66
N TYR A 154 20.25 -20.89 8.72
CA TYR A 154 20.21 -21.31 10.11
C TYR A 154 18.81 -21.08 10.68
N PHE A 155 18.21 -22.14 11.22
CA PHE A 155 16.89 -22.13 11.81
C PHE A 155 16.79 -23.21 12.88
N ALA A 156 15.70 -23.24 13.63
CA ALA A 156 15.51 -24.28 14.64
C ALA A 156 14.04 -24.57 14.93
N THR A 157 13.79 -25.76 15.46
CA THR A 157 12.44 -26.22 15.77
C THR A 157 12.00 -25.89 17.19
N LYS A 158 10.68 -25.79 17.38
CA LYS A 158 10.03 -25.48 18.64
C LYS A 158 8.73 -26.29 18.80
N GLN A 159 8.34 -26.51 20.06
CA GLN A 159 7.10 -27.17 20.46
C GLN A 159 5.84 -26.41 20.03
N GLY A 160 4.73 -27.14 19.94
CA GLY A 160 3.40 -26.60 19.78
C GLY A 160 2.81 -26.14 21.11
N TYR A 161 1.50 -26.25 21.24
CA TYR A 161 0.78 -26.07 22.51
C TYR A 161 0.21 -27.42 22.95
N PRO A 162 0.31 -27.79 24.24
CA PRO A 162 -0.18 -29.09 24.69
C PRO A 162 -1.71 -29.09 24.64
N LYS A 163 -2.29 -30.13 24.03
CA LYS A 163 -3.73 -30.37 24.08
C LYS A 163 -4.12 -30.97 25.43
N LYS A 164 -5.41 -30.94 25.74
CA LYS A 164 -5.95 -31.52 26.99
C LYS A 164 -5.53 -33.00 27.11
N GLY A 165 -4.80 -33.32 28.18
CA GLY A 165 -4.32 -34.67 28.47
C GLY A 165 -2.87 -34.94 28.03
N GLU A 166 -2.24 -34.03 27.28
CA GLU A 166 -0.81 -34.14 26.94
C GLU A 166 0.06 -33.53 28.05
N SER A 167 1.19 -34.18 28.34
CA SER A 167 2.18 -33.65 29.29
C SER A 167 3.16 -32.72 28.58
N ARG A 168 3.56 -31.63 29.25
CA ARG A 168 4.66 -30.77 28.79
C ARG A 168 6.01 -31.50 28.78
N ASP A 169 6.17 -32.53 29.60
CA ASP A 169 7.38 -33.35 29.64
C ASP A 169 7.53 -34.26 28.41
N ALA A 170 6.48 -34.37 27.58
CA ALA A 170 6.52 -35.18 26.37
C ALA A 170 7.39 -34.56 25.26
N TYR A 171 7.60 -33.25 25.29
CA TYR A 171 8.44 -32.60 24.29
C TYR A 171 9.91 -32.86 24.60
N PRO A 172 10.68 -33.47 23.67
CA PRO A 172 12.08 -33.80 23.94
C PRO A 172 12.98 -32.56 23.98
N GLY A 173 12.63 -31.53 23.21
CA GLY A 173 13.42 -30.31 22.99
C GLY A 173 13.50 -29.97 21.50
N GLY A 174 13.95 -28.75 21.18
CA GLY A 174 14.10 -28.26 19.80
C GLY A 174 15.48 -28.56 19.22
N TYR A 175 15.53 -28.80 17.91
CA TYR A 175 16.75 -29.09 17.15
C TYR A 175 17.22 -27.82 16.42
N PRO A 176 18.46 -27.37 16.65
CA PRO A 176 19.14 -26.46 15.75
C PRO A 176 19.39 -27.15 14.40
N MET A 177 19.16 -26.44 13.30
CA MET A 177 19.28 -26.97 11.95
C MET A 177 19.97 -25.98 11.01
N VAL A 178 20.73 -26.52 10.05
CA VAL A 178 21.43 -25.74 9.03
C VAL A 178 21.16 -26.35 7.66
N TYR A 179 20.42 -25.63 6.83
CA TYR A 179 20.13 -26.02 5.46
C TYR A 179 21.11 -25.33 4.50
N ASP A 180 21.63 -26.08 3.55
CA ASP A 180 22.50 -25.57 2.49
C ASP A 180 21.73 -25.50 1.17
N PRO A 181 21.37 -24.29 0.69
CA PRO A 181 20.67 -24.12 -0.58
C PRO A 181 21.44 -24.62 -1.80
N GLU A 182 22.78 -24.70 -1.74
CA GLU A 182 23.61 -25.13 -2.88
C GLU A 182 23.59 -26.65 -3.04
N THR A 183 23.63 -27.38 -1.93
CA THR A 183 23.70 -28.86 -1.93
C THR A 183 22.36 -29.53 -1.67
N GLY A 184 21.39 -28.80 -1.11
CA GLY A 184 20.11 -29.34 -0.66
C GLY A 184 20.21 -30.17 0.63
N GLN A 185 21.36 -30.17 1.31
CA GLN A 185 21.58 -30.95 2.52
C GLN A 185 21.21 -30.16 3.78
N THR A 186 20.70 -30.87 4.78
CA THR A 186 20.43 -30.31 6.11
C THR A 186 21.31 -30.99 7.14
N ARG A 187 22.00 -30.19 7.97
CA ARG A 187 22.63 -30.66 9.20
C ARG A 187 21.69 -30.43 10.37
N VAL A 188 21.43 -31.49 11.14
CA VAL A 188 20.66 -31.45 12.38
C VAL A 188 21.60 -31.60 13.56
N TYR A 189 21.50 -30.72 14.56
CA TYR A 189 22.26 -30.81 15.79
C TYR A 189 21.38 -31.35 16.92
N ASP A 190 21.99 -32.06 17.88
CA ASP A 190 21.28 -32.62 19.03
C ASP A 190 20.56 -31.55 19.86
N ILE A 191 19.58 -31.96 20.65
CA ILE A 191 18.80 -31.06 21.50
C ILE A 191 19.71 -30.41 22.55
N PRO A 192 19.79 -29.06 22.62
CA PRO A 192 20.69 -28.37 23.55
C PRO A 192 20.19 -28.44 24.99
N ILE A 193 18.87 -28.29 25.21
CA ILE A 193 18.23 -28.36 26.52
C ILE A 193 16.95 -29.16 26.41
N LYS A 194 16.85 -30.21 27.23
CA LYS A 194 15.67 -31.08 27.29
C LYS A 194 14.41 -30.27 27.59
N GLY A 195 13.35 -30.52 26.82
CA GLY A 195 12.04 -29.88 27.01
C GLY A 195 11.94 -28.42 26.55
N GLN A 196 13.05 -27.79 26.15
CA GLN A 196 13.03 -26.42 25.64
C GLN A 196 13.11 -26.39 24.12
N GLY A 197 12.31 -25.54 23.49
CA GLY A 197 12.43 -25.24 22.06
C GLY A 197 13.53 -24.21 21.82
N VAL A 198 13.96 -24.06 20.57
CA VAL A 198 14.95 -23.04 20.19
C VAL A 198 14.24 -21.87 19.52
N ILE A 199 14.50 -20.65 19.99
CA ILE A 199 13.83 -19.42 19.56
C ILE A 199 14.76 -18.46 18.81
N SER A 200 16.08 -18.64 18.90
CA SER A 200 17.05 -17.90 18.09
C SER A 200 18.28 -18.75 17.79
N ILE A 201 18.83 -18.58 16.59
CA ILE A 201 20.10 -19.16 16.14
C ILE A 201 20.80 -18.14 15.24
N THR A 202 21.99 -17.71 15.63
CA THR A 202 22.75 -16.68 14.91
C THR A 202 24.17 -17.16 14.64
N PRO A 203 24.57 -17.40 13.38
CA PRO A 203 25.87 -17.97 13.06
C PRO A 203 27.01 -16.95 13.14
N ASP A 204 28.16 -17.40 13.64
CA ASP A 204 29.48 -16.79 13.45
C ASP A 204 30.45 -17.84 12.90
N GLU A 205 30.25 -18.18 11.62
CA GLU A 205 31.05 -19.17 10.91
C GLU A 205 32.55 -18.84 10.87
N SER A 206 32.92 -17.56 11.03
CA SER A 206 34.34 -17.16 11.07
C SER A 206 35.07 -17.71 12.30
N ARG A 207 34.31 -18.15 13.31
CA ARG A 207 34.80 -18.79 14.53
C ARG A 207 34.32 -20.23 14.67
N GLY A 208 33.63 -20.77 13.67
CA GLY A 208 33.08 -22.13 13.73
C GLY A 208 31.96 -22.28 14.76
N VAL A 209 31.24 -21.22 15.14
CA VAL A 209 30.18 -21.30 16.16
C VAL A 209 28.85 -20.72 15.68
N ALA A 210 27.76 -21.09 16.34
CA ALA A 210 26.50 -20.35 16.32
C ALA A 210 26.05 -20.06 17.76
N TYR A 211 25.35 -18.94 17.94
CA TYR A 211 24.79 -18.56 19.23
C TYR A 211 23.29 -18.91 19.26
N LEU A 212 22.84 -19.51 20.35
CA LEU A 212 21.48 -20.03 20.50
C LEU A 212 20.75 -19.39 21.68
N SER A 213 19.44 -19.22 21.51
CA SER A 213 18.51 -18.94 22.60
C SER A 213 17.46 -20.05 22.67
N THR A 214 17.37 -20.73 23.81
CA THR A 214 16.33 -21.73 24.08
C THR A 214 15.16 -21.12 24.85
N CYS A 215 14.05 -21.84 24.97
CA CYS A 215 12.86 -21.37 25.68
C CYS A 215 12.01 -22.54 26.19
N SER A 216 11.71 -22.52 27.50
CA SER A 216 10.80 -23.47 28.16
C SER A 216 9.30 -23.21 27.89
N ASP A 217 8.94 -22.00 27.46
CA ASP A 217 7.55 -21.57 27.20
C ASP A 217 6.64 -21.74 28.44
N GLU A 218 7.24 -21.67 29.64
CA GLU A 218 6.53 -21.63 30.92
C GLU A 218 6.08 -20.20 31.27
N ARG A 219 5.06 -20.07 32.12
CA ARG A 219 4.46 -18.78 32.48
C ARG A 219 4.43 -18.62 34.00
N PRO A 220 4.61 -17.39 34.55
CA PRO A 220 4.70 -16.12 33.83
C PRO A 220 6.11 -15.78 33.28
N ILE A 221 7.17 -16.39 33.81
CA ILE A 221 8.56 -16.12 33.41
C ILE A 221 9.14 -17.38 32.78
N GLU A 222 9.61 -17.26 31.54
CA GLU A 222 10.26 -18.34 30.79
C GLU A 222 11.73 -18.47 31.19
N SER A 223 12.25 -19.70 31.36
CA SER A 223 13.67 -19.97 31.27
C SER A 223 14.13 -19.85 29.81
N THR A 224 15.21 -19.11 29.56
CA THR A 224 15.76 -18.84 28.23
C THR A 224 17.29 -18.82 28.26
N HIS A 225 17.93 -19.87 27.78
CA HIS A 225 19.38 -20.01 27.88
C HIS A 225 20.08 -19.40 26.68
N PHE A 226 21.06 -18.54 26.95
CA PHE A 226 22.01 -18.04 25.96
C PHE A 226 23.19 -19.00 25.88
N MET A 227 23.37 -19.63 24.72
CA MET A 227 24.33 -20.72 24.54
C MET A 227 25.21 -20.53 23.31
N ILE A 228 26.33 -21.24 23.27
CA ILE A 228 27.21 -21.38 22.11
C ILE A 228 27.11 -22.82 21.61
N LEU A 229 26.91 -22.99 20.31
CA LEU A 229 27.01 -24.23 19.57
C LEU A 229 28.31 -24.24 18.77
N ASP A 230 29.16 -25.24 18.98
CA ASP A 230 30.27 -25.54 18.07
C ASP A 230 29.73 -26.19 16.80
N LEU A 231 29.99 -25.56 15.65
CA LEU A 231 29.44 -26.01 14.37
C LEU A 231 30.16 -27.25 13.83
N GLU A 232 31.32 -27.63 14.34
CA GLU A 232 32.04 -28.83 13.91
C GLU A 232 31.65 -30.02 14.78
N SER A 233 31.83 -29.93 16.10
CA SER A 233 31.58 -31.02 17.04
C SER A 233 30.09 -31.19 17.37
N GLY A 234 29.30 -30.11 17.28
CA GLY A 234 27.92 -30.09 17.75
C GLY A 234 27.77 -29.90 19.26
N GLU A 235 28.87 -29.67 19.99
CA GLU A 235 28.84 -29.47 21.44
C GLU A 235 28.28 -28.10 21.83
N TYR A 236 27.65 -28.04 23.00
CA TYR A 236 27.04 -26.83 23.54
C TYR A 236 27.77 -26.33 24.79
N ARG A 237 27.88 -25.00 24.90
CA ARG A 237 28.25 -24.31 26.15
C ARG A 237 27.12 -23.37 26.57
N ASP A 238 26.54 -23.63 27.73
CA ASP A 238 25.55 -22.73 28.35
C ASP A 238 26.26 -21.55 29.02
N LEU A 239 25.80 -20.33 28.74
CA LEU A 239 26.38 -19.10 29.29
C LEU A 239 25.53 -18.53 30.42
N LEU A 240 24.21 -18.44 30.22
CA LEU A 240 23.28 -17.78 31.16
C LEU A 240 21.82 -18.08 30.84
N ASP A 241 21.03 -18.42 31.86
CA ASP A 241 19.57 -18.29 31.79
C ASP A 241 19.17 -16.80 31.94
N CYS A 242 18.80 -16.19 30.82
CA CYS A 242 18.46 -14.78 30.72
C CYS A 242 17.04 -14.46 31.19
N ARG A 243 16.19 -15.48 31.31
CA ARG A 243 14.78 -15.40 31.72
C ARG A 243 13.93 -14.38 30.94
N HIS A 244 14.32 -14.06 29.71
CA HIS A 244 13.69 -13.04 28.88
C HIS A 244 12.93 -13.70 27.73
N MET A 245 11.62 -13.45 27.64
CA MET A 245 10.78 -14.08 26.63
C MET A 245 11.20 -13.72 25.19
N TYR A 246 11.16 -14.72 24.31
CA TYR A 246 11.36 -14.64 22.85
C TYR A 246 12.49 -13.70 22.40
N ALA A 247 13.70 -13.93 22.91
CA ALA A 247 14.90 -13.15 22.61
C ALA A 247 15.60 -13.56 21.29
N PHE A 248 15.87 -12.57 20.44
CA PHE A 248 16.74 -12.76 19.27
C PHE A 248 18.20 -12.49 19.64
N ILE A 249 19.15 -13.26 19.12
CA ILE A 249 20.57 -13.00 19.30
C ILE A 249 21.11 -12.23 18.10
N VAL A 250 21.89 -11.19 18.36
CA VAL A 250 22.65 -10.45 17.33
C VAL A 250 24.14 -10.54 17.60
N VAL A 251 24.95 -10.46 16.54
CA VAL A 251 26.42 -10.52 16.61
C VAL A 251 27.00 -9.25 15.98
N ASP A 252 27.84 -8.54 16.72
CA ASP A 252 28.39 -7.26 16.29
C ASP A 252 29.64 -7.38 15.39
N TYR A 253 30.24 -6.24 15.06
CA TYR A 253 31.43 -6.14 14.20
C TYR A 253 32.70 -6.77 14.81
N LEU A 254 32.72 -7.04 16.11
CA LEU A 254 33.82 -7.68 16.82
C LEU A 254 33.57 -9.18 17.04
N GLY A 255 32.39 -9.68 16.69
CA GLY A 255 31.94 -11.04 16.96
C GLY A 255 31.31 -11.22 18.34
N ARG A 256 31.02 -10.13 19.07
CA ARG A 256 30.37 -10.20 20.37
C ARG A 256 28.88 -10.49 20.18
N ALA A 257 28.35 -11.44 20.93
CA ALA A 257 26.95 -11.87 20.85
C ALA A 257 26.12 -11.29 22.00
N TYR A 258 24.90 -10.86 21.69
CA TYR A 258 24.04 -10.11 22.61
C TYR A 258 22.69 -10.80 22.84
N HIS A 259 22.22 -10.80 24.09
CA HIS A 259 20.93 -11.35 24.48
C HIS A 259 20.28 -10.47 25.57
N PRO A 260 18.98 -10.12 25.50
CA PRO A 260 18.32 -9.35 26.55
C PRO A 260 18.14 -10.21 27.81
N ILE A 261 18.18 -9.58 28.99
CA ILE A 261 17.96 -10.22 30.29
C ILE A 261 16.73 -9.60 30.92
N LEU A 262 15.90 -10.41 31.57
CA LEU A 262 14.79 -9.94 32.40
C LEU A 262 15.25 -8.82 33.35
N GLY A 263 14.49 -7.72 33.44
CA GLY A 263 14.88 -6.56 34.24
C GLY A 263 15.69 -5.51 33.48
N GLY A 264 15.91 -5.69 32.16
CA GLY A 264 16.50 -4.67 31.29
C GLY A 264 18.02 -4.62 31.27
N LYS A 265 18.72 -5.65 31.76
CA LYS A 265 20.16 -5.80 31.46
C LYS A 265 20.34 -6.50 30.12
N ILE A 266 21.53 -6.42 29.54
CA ILE A 266 21.87 -7.11 28.30
C ILE A 266 23.08 -8.01 28.53
N ALA A 267 22.97 -9.31 28.25
CA ALA A 267 24.10 -10.21 28.21
C ALA A 267 24.95 -9.91 26.96
N ARG A 268 26.27 -9.82 27.12
CA ARG A 268 27.25 -9.71 26.04
C ARG A 268 28.31 -10.78 26.23
N TYR A 269 28.44 -11.70 25.29
CA TYR A 269 29.57 -12.63 25.23
C TYR A 269 30.63 -12.10 24.26
N ASP A 270 31.88 -11.98 24.71
CA ASP A 270 33.02 -11.61 23.88
C ASP A 270 33.93 -12.83 23.62
N PRO A 271 33.88 -13.42 22.41
CA PRO A 271 34.66 -14.62 22.09
C PRO A 271 36.18 -14.37 22.08
N ARG A 272 36.63 -13.12 22.03
CA ARG A 272 38.08 -12.79 22.00
C ARG A 272 38.71 -12.88 23.38
N SER A 273 37.91 -12.67 24.43
CA SER A 273 38.35 -12.75 25.82
C SER A 273 37.72 -13.91 26.59
N ASP A 274 36.82 -14.66 25.94
CA ASP A 274 35.98 -15.69 26.53
C ASP A 274 35.23 -15.23 27.79
N LYS A 275 34.64 -14.03 27.73
CA LYS A 275 33.92 -13.42 28.86
C LYS A 275 32.46 -13.16 28.55
N LEU A 276 31.62 -13.50 29.51
CA LEU A 276 30.22 -13.07 29.57
C LEU A 276 30.10 -11.86 30.49
N GLU A 277 29.47 -10.80 30.01
CA GLU A 277 29.21 -9.56 30.74
C GLU A 277 27.71 -9.28 30.79
N GLN A 278 27.24 -8.65 31.87
CA GLN A 278 25.88 -8.11 31.96
C GLN A 278 25.93 -6.59 31.90
N LEU A 279 25.55 -6.04 30.76
CA LEU A 279 25.57 -4.62 30.50
C LEU A 279 24.35 -3.93 31.12
N THR A 280 24.58 -2.71 31.61
CA THR A 280 23.51 -1.74 31.85
C THR A 280 23.17 -1.03 30.53
N GLN A 281 22.00 -0.42 30.44
CA GLN A 281 21.61 0.39 29.28
C GLN A 281 21.13 1.78 29.68
N THR A 282 21.35 2.73 28.77
CA THR A 282 20.88 4.12 28.89
C THR A 282 20.19 4.56 27.63
N ILE A 283 19.15 5.39 27.72
CA ILE A 283 18.52 6.07 26.59
C ILE A 283 18.76 7.56 26.75
N ASP A 284 19.37 8.19 25.74
CA ASP A 284 19.67 9.62 25.72
C ASP A 284 20.46 10.07 26.97
N GLY A 285 21.38 9.21 27.42
CA GLY A 285 22.23 9.42 28.60
C GLY A 285 21.58 9.10 29.94
N ALA A 286 20.27 8.89 30.00
CA ALA A 286 19.54 8.54 31.23
C ALA A 286 19.44 7.02 31.40
N ALA A 287 19.42 6.55 32.65
CA ALA A 287 19.15 5.14 32.95
C ALA A 287 17.73 4.75 32.52
N VAL A 288 17.57 3.54 31.99
CA VAL A 288 16.25 2.99 31.68
C VAL A 288 15.45 2.82 32.98
N LYS A 289 14.24 3.36 33.00
CA LYS A 289 13.34 3.25 34.15
C LYS A 289 12.84 1.81 34.30
N SER A 290 12.65 1.35 35.53
CA SER A 290 12.20 -0.01 35.82
C SER A 290 10.79 -0.33 35.32
N ASP A 291 9.97 0.70 35.05
CA ASP A 291 8.61 0.58 34.51
C ASP A 291 8.54 0.70 32.98
N SER A 292 9.67 0.95 32.31
CA SER A 292 9.76 0.97 30.84
C SER A 292 9.56 -0.42 30.24
N TRP A 293 9.02 -0.50 29.02
CA TRP A 293 8.95 -1.75 28.26
C TRP A 293 10.31 -2.37 27.93
N LEU A 294 11.41 -1.63 28.11
CA LEU A 294 12.78 -2.16 27.99
C LEU A 294 13.27 -2.91 29.24
N ALA A 295 12.61 -2.75 30.40
CA ALA A 295 13.13 -3.26 31.67
C ALA A 295 12.11 -3.91 32.59
N LYS A 296 10.82 -3.58 32.48
CA LYS A 296 9.81 -4.12 33.39
C LYS A 296 9.68 -5.64 33.24
N PRO A 297 9.38 -6.39 34.32
CA PRO A 297 9.26 -7.86 34.23
C PRO A 297 8.16 -8.36 33.28
N GLU A 298 7.11 -7.55 33.09
CA GLU A 298 5.99 -7.82 32.17
C GLU A 298 6.26 -7.28 30.76
N SER A 299 7.51 -6.93 30.45
CA SER A 299 7.89 -6.48 29.12
C SER A 299 7.60 -7.58 28.10
N HIS A 300 7.07 -7.15 26.96
CA HIS A 300 6.98 -8.02 25.79
C HIS A 300 8.38 -8.21 25.19
N PRO A 301 8.56 -9.18 24.27
CA PRO A 301 9.85 -9.39 23.64
C PRO A 301 10.40 -8.10 23.02
N ILE A 302 11.73 -7.95 23.06
CA ILE A 302 12.43 -6.86 22.39
C ILE A 302 12.76 -7.35 20.99
N ASN A 303 12.12 -6.74 20.00
CA ASN A 303 12.43 -7.00 18.61
C ASN A 303 13.60 -6.11 18.21
N TRP A 304 14.75 -6.70 17.93
CA TRP A 304 15.94 -5.95 17.55
C TRP A 304 16.66 -6.55 16.36
N ASP A 305 17.43 -5.73 15.65
CA ASP A 305 18.26 -6.17 14.54
C ASP A 305 19.40 -5.19 14.31
N ILE A 306 20.45 -5.62 13.61
CA ILE A 306 21.72 -4.91 13.53
C ILE A 306 21.94 -4.32 12.15
N ALA A 307 22.52 -3.11 12.10
CA ALA A 307 22.93 -2.49 10.86
C ALA A 307 23.96 -3.35 10.09
N PRO A 308 24.05 -3.24 8.75
CA PRO A 308 25.01 -4.00 7.94
C PRO A 308 26.48 -3.86 8.39
N ASN A 309 26.85 -2.68 8.90
CA ASN A 309 28.19 -2.41 9.45
C ASN A 309 28.44 -3.06 10.83
N ARG A 310 27.39 -3.64 11.43
CA ARG A 310 27.35 -4.29 12.74
C ARG A 310 27.78 -3.41 13.92
N LYS A 311 27.67 -2.08 13.78
CA LYS A 311 28.01 -1.09 14.81
C LYS A 311 26.80 -0.43 15.45
N THR A 312 25.61 -0.63 14.90
CA THR A 312 24.36 -0.07 15.43
C THR A 312 23.32 -1.15 15.55
N LEU A 313 22.69 -1.24 16.71
CA LEU A 313 21.56 -2.12 16.99
C LEU A 313 20.29 -1.28 17.05
N TYR A 314 19.28 -1.64 16.27
CA TYR A 314 17.95 -1.02 16.36
C TYR A 314 17.04 -1.93 17.17
N ALA A 315 16.16 -1.35 17.98
CA ALA A 315 15.26 -2.12 18.83
C ALA A 315 13.88 -1.47 18.97
N VAL A 316 12.86 -2.31 19.05
CA VAL A 316 11.48 -1.97 19.35
C VAL A 316 10.97 -2.97 20.39
N PRO A 317 10.62 -2.54 21.61
CA PRO A 317 9.79 -3.36 22.50
C PRO A 317 8.44 -3.59 21.82
N MET A 318 8.02 -4.84 21.61
CA MET A 318 6.89 -5.14 20.71
C MET A 318 5.60 -4.36 21.05
N SER A 319 5.34 -4.07 22.33
CA SER A 319 4.14 -3.36 22.80
C SER A 319 4.32 -1.85 23.00
N GLU A 320 5.39 -1.27 22.46
CA GLU A 320 5.68 0.15 22.60
C GLU A 320 5.78 0.81 21.22
N ASN A 321 5.18 1.99 21.08
CA ASN A 321 5.27 2.79 19.87
C ASN A 321 6.55 3.63 19.90
N GLN A 322 7.71 2.96 19.87
CA GLN A 322 9.00 3.61 20.04
C GLN A 322 10.13 2.81 19.37
N LEU A 323 10.93 3.51 18.56
CA LEU A 323 12.16 2.97 17.98
C LEU A 323 13.38 3.47 18.77
N TYR A 324 14.32 2.56 19.04
CA TYR A 324 15.60 2.85 19.69
C TYR A 324 16.76 2.47 18.80
N ALA A 325 17.89 3.16 18.97
CA ALA A 325 19.18 2.75 18.40
C ALA A 325 20.26 2.71 19.48
N TYR A 326 21.08 1.67 19.49
CA TYR A 326 22.21 1.49 20.39
C TYR A 326 23.53 1.49 19.65
N ASP A 327 24.54 2.15 20.23
CA ASP A 327 25.91 2.14 19.76
C ASP A 327 26.65 0.89 20.26
N LEU A 328 26.94 -0.02 19.34
CA LEU A 328 27.73 -1.22 19.62
C LEU A 328 29.23 -0.94 19.53
N ALA A 329 29.67 0.20 18.99
CA ALA A 329 31.07 0.57 18.95
C ALA A 329 31.59 1.08 20.32
N ALA A 330 30.69 1.49 21.22
CA ALA A 330 31.03 1.93 22.55
C ALA A 330 31.77 0.84 23.38
N ALA A 331 32.78 1.27 24.13
CA ALA A 331 33.54 0.43 25.05
C ALA A 331 32.89 0.40 26.45
N GLY A 332 33.28 -0.59 27.26
CA GLY A 332 32.84 -0.72 28.65
C GLY A 332 31.59 -1.59 28.84
N ASN A 333 30.96 -1.45 30.01
CA ASN A 333 29.85 -2.27 30.50
C ASN A 333 28.48 -1.58 30.42
N ARG A 334 28.36 -0.56 29.56
CA ARG A 334 27.14 0.21 29.33
C ARG A 334 26.81 0.20 27.83
N LEU A 335 25.58 -0.17 27.50
CA LEU A 335 25.03 -0.09 26.15
C LEU A 335 24.32 1.25 25.99
N THR A 336 24.92 2.15 25.22
CA THR A 336 24.41 3.51 25.02
C THR A 336 23.37 3.53 23.92
N GLY A 337 22.13 3.83 24.27
CA GLY A 337 21.00 3.96 23.36
C GLY A 337 20.50 5.40 23.21
N ARG A 338 19.73 5.63 22.15
CA ARG A 338 19.01 6.87 21.86
C ARG A 338 17.59 6.60 21.43
N SER A 339 16.67 7.50 21.77
CA SER A 339 15.31 7.50 21.23
C SER A 339 15.33 8.00 19.78
N LEU A 340 14.64 7.30 18.90
CA LEU A 340 14.40 7.72 17.51
C LEU A 340 12.96 8.18 17.26
N GLY A 341 12.18 8.35 18.34
CA GLY A 341 10.76 8.69 18.30
C GLY A 341 9.83 7.52 17.97
N PRO A 342 8.52 7.80 17.88
CA PRO A 342 7.50 6.79 17.64
C PRO A 342 7.62 6.19 16.24
N LEU A 343 7.13 4.95 16.08
CA LEU A 343 7.01 4.30 14.77
C LEU A 343 5.91 4.96 13.93
N ILE A 344 4.77 5.27 14.58
CA ILE A 344 3.61 5.92 13.95
C ILE A 344 3.12 7.03 14.88
N ALA A 345 3.25 8.29 14.48
CA ALA A 345 3.03 9.44 15.37
C ALA A 345 1.63 9.47 16.03
N ASP A 346 0.59 9.13 15.27
CA ASP A 346 -0.81 9.32 15.70
C ASP A 346 -1.46 8.03 16.25
N ALA A 347 -0.70 6.94 16.40
CA ALA A 347 -1.21 5.68 16.91
C ALA A 347 -1.29 5.68 18.46
N THR A 348 -2.43 5.27 19.02
CA THR A 348 -2.60 5.17 20.48
C THR A 348 -2.05 3.87 21.06
N LYS A 349 -1.93 2.83 20.23
CA LYS A 349 -1.32 1.55 20.58
C LYS A 349 -0.66 0.94 19.35
N THR A 350 0.48 0.28 19.55
CA THR A 350 1.18 -0.49 18.52
C THR A 350 1.52 -1.90 19.03
N ASP A 351 1.58 -2.86 18.11
CA ASP A 351 2.22 -4.17 18.29
C ASP A 351 3.18 -4.41 17.11
N CYS A 352 4.49 -4.44 17.36
CA CYS A 352 5.55 -4.53 16.36
C CYS A 352 6.37 -5.83 16.53
N ARG A 353 5.83 -6.94 16.04
CA ARG A 353 6.48 -8.26 16.12
C ARG A 353 7.48 -8.54 15.01
N ALA A 354 7.46 -7.75 13.94
CA ALA A 354 8.27 -7.96 12.76
C ALA A 354 9.11 -6.71 12.47
N MET A 355 10.42 -6.80 12.70
CA MET A 355 11.39 -5.75 12.38
C MET A 355 12.66 -6.37 11.83
N CYS A 356 13.23 -5.75 10.80
CA CYS A 356 14.55 -6.09 10.26
C CYS A 356 15.32 -4.83 9.86
N VAL A 357 16.64 -4.94 9.73
CA VAL A 357 17.45 -3.93 9.03
C VAL A 357 17.83 -4.47 7.65
N GLY A 358 17.46 -3.72 6.61
CA GLY A 358 17.79 -4.06 5.24
C GLY A 358 19.29 -3.99 4.93
N PRO A 359 19.74 -4.58 3.82
CA PRO A 359 21.14 -4.53 3.39
C PRO A 359 21.63 -3.09 3.08
N ASP A 360 20.71 -2.16 2.82
CA ASP A 360 20.95 -0.72 2.66
C ASP A 360 21.02 0.05 3.99
N GLY A 361 20.77 -0.62 5.11
CA GLY A 361 20.75 -0.06 6.46
C GLY A 361 19.40 0.56 6.87
N VAL A 362 18.37 0.52 6.02
CA VAL A 362 17.03 0.99 6.38
C VAL A 362 16.39 0.01 7.36
N VAL A 363 15.85 0.55 8.45
CA VAL A 363 15.04 -0.25 9.38
C VAL A 363 13.64 -0.37 8.79
N TRP A 364 13.12 -1.58 8.72
CA TRP A 364 11.75 -1.86 8.29
C TRP A 364 10.99 -2.55 9.41
N ALA A 365 9.73 -2.14 9.61
CA ALA A 365 8.86 -2.68 10.65
C ALA A 365 7.44 -2.90 10.10
N GLY A 366 6.90 -4.09 10.38
CA GLY A 366 5.46 -4.35 10.25
C GLY A 366 4.78 -4.05 11.58
N VAL A 367 3.89 -3.06 11.59
CA VAL A 367 3.29 -2.52 12.81
C VAL A 367 1.78 -2.71 12.78
N VAL A 368 1.24 -3.38 13.79
CA VAL A 368 -0.20 -3.36 14.04
C VAL A 368 -0.51 -2.09 14.82
N ALA A 369 -1.17 -1.13 14.19
CA ALA A 369 -1.46 0.18 14.77
C ALA A 369 -2.94 0.30 15.14
N THR A 370 -3.25 0.95 16.26
CA THR A 370 -4.62 1.27 16.65
C THR A 370 -4.81 2.77 16.70
N PHE A 371 -5.89 3.25 16.08
CA PHE A 371 -6.24 4.66 16.01
C PHE A 371 -7.62 4.91 16.60
N PRO A 372 -7.84 6.06 17.25
CA PRO A 372 -9.17 6.50 17.65
C PRO A 372 -10.10 6.58 16.43
N GLY A 373 -11.29 5.96 16.52
CA GLY A 373 -12.32 6.02 15.47
C GLY A 373 -12.09 5.15 14.23
N ARG A 374 -10.85 4.78 13.89
CA ARG A 374 -10.52 3.94 12.72
C ARG A 374 -10.26 2.46 13.05
N GLY A 375 -9.98 2.14 14.32
CA GLY A 375 -9.74 0.76 14.73
C GLY A 375 -8.28 0.33 14.53
N GLN A 376 -8.07 -0.95 14.22
CA GLN A 376 -6.74 -1.57 14.13
C GLN A 376 -6.38 -1.92 12.68
N GLU A 377 -5.20 -1.51 12.24
CA GLU A 377 -4.69 -1.70 10.87
C GLU A 377 -3.25 -2.20 10.88
N LEU A 378 -2.83 -2.84 9.79
CA LEU A 378 -1.48 -3.38 9.60
C LEU A 378 -0.70 -2.44 8.70
N HIS A 379 0.32 -1.78 9.25
CA HIS A 379 1.13 -0.76 8.59
C HIS A 379 2.52 -1.27 8.25
N LEU A 380 3.10 -0.68 7.20
CA LEU A 380 4.53 -0.77 6.91
C LEU A 380 5.22 0.53 7.33
N VAL A 381 6.25 0.43 8.16
CA VAL A 381 7.02 1.57 8.65
C VAL A 381 8.48 1.40 8.27
N SER A 382 9.16 2.51 7.95
CA SER A 382 10.60 2.52 7.73
C SER A 382 11.32 3.62 8.52
N TYR A 383 12.60 3.42 8.80
CA TYR A 383 13.47 4.46 9.32
C TYR A 383 14.83 4.42 8.59
N GLN A 384 15.15 5.51 7.90
CA GLN A 384 16.47 5.74 7.32
C GLN A 384 17.42 6.25 8.41
N PRO A 385 18.59 5.64 8.63
CA PRO A 385 19.59 6.15 9.55
C PRO A 385 19.91 7.64 9.32
N GLY A 386 19.73 8.45 10.37
CA GLY A 386 19.95 9.89 10.32
C GLY A 386 18.72 10.73 9.95
N ALA A 387 17.61 10.10 9.57
CA ALA A 387 16.32 10.78 9.45
C ALA A 387 15.83 11.27 10.82
N ALA A 388 15.00 12.30 10.80
CA ALA A 388 14.43 12.91 11.99
C ALA A 388 13.37 12.04 12.68
N ALA A 389 12.64 11.23 11.91
CA ALA A 389 11.58 10.35 12.39
C ALA A 389 11.42 9.12 11.47
N ALA A 390 10.69 8.11 11.94
CA ALA A 390 10.21 7.03 11.10
C ALA A 390 9.15 7.53 10.11
N VAL A 391 9.02 6.85 8.98
CA VAL A 391 8.01 7.08 7.94
C VAL A 391 6.99 5.96 8.01
N ASP A 392 5.75 6.30 8.34
CA ASP A 392 4.59 5.42 8.15
C ASP A 392 4.20 5.46 6.68
N HIS A 393 4.41 4.34 5.98
CA HIS A 393 4.00 4.21 4.58
C HIS A 393 2.49 3.99 4.46
N GLY A 394 1.79 3.70 5.56
CA GLY A 394 0.35 3.49 5.58
C GLY A 394 -0.05 2.01 5.68
N PRO A 395 -1.37 1.76 5.74
CA PRO A 395 -1.92 0.43 5.92
C PRO A 395 -1.78 -0.44 4.66
N ILE A 396 -1.64 -1.75 4.86
CA ILE A 396 -1.41 -2.73 3.81
C ILE A 396 -2.75 -3.19 3.23
N ALA A 397 -2.87 -3.20 1.90
CA ALA A 397 -3.96 -3.81 1.14
C ALA A 397 -3.44 -4.89 0.19
N VAL A 398 -4.32 -5.77 -0.28
CA VAL A 398 -3.98 -6.83 -1.25
C VAL A 398 -4.27 -6.36 -2.69
N GLY A 399 -3.23 -6.29 -3.52
CA GLY A 399 -3.31 -5.89 -4.94
C GLY A 399 -3.73 -7.02 -5.90
N ASN A 400 -3.70 -8.26 -5.43
CA ASN A 400 -4.15 -9.47 -6.12
C ASN A 400 -5.17 -10.25 -5.25
N PRO A 401 -6.33 -9.64 -4.91
CA PRO A 401 -7.30 -10.25 -4.00
C PRO A 401 -7.80 -11.61 -4.48
N GLU A 402 -7.74 -11.88 -5.79
CA GLU A 402 -8.02 -13.19 -6.39
C GLU A 402 -7.15 -14.32 -5.85
N ALA A 403 -5.97 -14.02 -5.29
CA ALA A 403 -5.08 -15.02 -4.70
C ALA A 403 -5.53 -15.45 -3.29
N ILE A 404 -6.46 -14.72 -2.66
CA ILE A 404 -6.92 -14.95 -1.29
C ILE A 404 -8.41 -15.26 -1.31
N HIS A 405 -8.74 -16.55 -1.45
CA HIS A 405 -10.13 -17.01 -1.37
C HIS A 405 -10.56 -17.15 0.09
N THR A 406 -11.38 -16.22 0.58
CA THR A 406 -11.79 -16.21 1.99
C THR A 406 -13.08 -16.99 2.26
N THR A 407 -13.89 -17.26 1.23
CA THR A 407 -15.21 -17.90 1.36
C THR A 407 -15.31 -19.20 0.57
N GLY A 408 -16.05 -20.17 1.13
CA GLY A 408 -16.36 -21.41 0.46
C GLY A 408 -17.59 -21.31 -0.46
N PRO A 409 -17.95 -22.40 -1.18
CA PRO A 409 -19.11 -22.43 -2.07
C PRO A 409 -20.46 -22.14 -1.37
N ASP A 410 -20.52 -22.31 -0.04
CA ASP A 410 -21.70 -22.01 0.78
C ASP A 410 -21.76 -20.55 1.25
N GLY A 411 -20.81 -19.71 0.81
CA GLY A 411 -20.70 -18.30 1.17
C GLY A 411 -20.13 -18.04 2.57
N LYS A 412 -19.73 -19.07 3.33
CA LYS A 412 -19.15 -18.89 4.67
C LYS A 412 -17.63 -18.69 4.58
N THR A 413 -17.08 -17.93 5.52
CA THR A 413 -15.63 -17.79 5.67
C THR A 413 -15.00 -19.16 5.92
N LEU A 414 -13.97 -19.50 5.14
CA LEU A 414 -13.22 -20.74 5.30
C LEU A 414 -12.53 -20.78 6.68
N PRO A 415 -12.34 -21.97 7.28
CA PRO A 415 -11.57 -22.11 8.51
C PRO A 415 -10.21 -21.40 8.38
N HIS A 416 -9.83 -20.64 9.42
CA HIS A 416 -8.58 -19.88 9.45
C HIS A 416 -8.41 -18.79 8.36
N HIS A 417 -9.49 -18.41 7.65
CA HIS A 417 -9.46 -17.31 6.69
C HIS A 417 -10.07 -15.99 7.22
N HIS A 418 -10.34 -15.96 8.52
CA HIS A 418 -10.87 -14.79 9.21
C HIS A 418 -9.80 -13.69 9.41
N GLY A 419 -8.53 -13.88 9.03
CA GLY A 419 -7.50 -12.84 9.09
C GLY A 419 -7.52 -11.87 7.92
N TYR A 420 -8.55 -11.93 7.07
CA TYR A 420 -8.83 -10.94 6.05
C TYR A 420 -10.26 -10.41 6.18
N HIS A 421 -10.47 -9.18 5.73
CA HIS A 421 -11.79 -8.59 5.59
C HIS A 421 -11.83 -7.69 4.35
N GLN A 422 -13.00 -7.57 3.76
CA GLN A 422 -13.22 -6.78 2.55
C GLN A 422 -14.01 -5.52 2.90
N LEU A 423 -13.53 -4.37 2.41
CA LEU A 423 -14.23 -3.09 2.50
C LEU A 423 -15.43 -3.06 1.52
N PRO A 424 -16.41 -2.15 1.72
CA PRO A 424 -17.59 -2.04 0.85
C PRO A 424 -17.29 -1.81 -0.63
N ASP A 425 -16.13 -1.23 -0.94
CA ASP A 425 -15.65 -0.97 -2.31
C ASP A 425 -14.81 -2.12 -2.90
N GLY A 426 -14.69 -3.23 -2.18
CA GLY A 426 -14.02 -4.43 -2.63
C GLY A 426 -12.55 -4.55 -2.23
N VAL A 427 -11.95 -3.55 -1.57
CA VAL A 427 -10.55 -3.63 -1.13
C VAL A 427 -10.39 -4.68 -0.02
N LEU A 428 -9.44 -5.59 -0.21
CA LEU A 428 -9.16 -6.69 0.71
C LEU A 428 -7.98 -6.34 1.62
N LEU A 429 -8.20 -6.41 2.94
CA LEU A 429 -7.23 -6.02 3.95
C LEU A 429 -6.87 -7.20 4.87
N PRO A 430 -5.57 -7.45 5.12
CA PRO A 430 -5.14 -8.35 6.19
C PRO A 430 -5.43 -7.73 7.56
N ARG A 431 -5.60 -8.56 8.59
CA ARG A 431 -5.81 -8.12 9.98
C ARG A 431 -5.10 -9.03 11.00
N TYR A 432 -5.19 -8.64 12.28
CA TYR A 432 -4.60 -9.25 13.46
C TYR A 432 -3.11 -8.99 13.69
N THR A 433 -2.21 -9.60 12.92
CA THR A 433 -0.78 -9.56 13.27
C THR A 433 0.12 -9.83 12.06
N ILE A 434 1.23 -9.08 11.99
CA ILE A 434 2.38 -9.35 11.12
C ILE A 434 3.42 -10.11 11.95
N MET A 435 3.90 -11.25 11.47
CA MET A 435 4.76 -12.16 12.25
C MET A 435 6.23 -12.12 11.85
N GLY A 436 6.53 -12.08 10.55
CA GLY A 436 7.90 -11.99 10.02
C GLY A 436 8.04 -10.83 9.04
N ILE A 437 9.26 -10.32 8.88
CA ILE A 437 9.61 -9.32 7.87
C ILE A 437 11.05 -9.55 7.39
N ALA A 438 11.30 -9.32 6.10
CA ALA A 438 12.63 -9.29 5.50
C ALA A 438 12.66 -8.23 4.40
N ALA A 439 13.64 -7.33 4.45
CA ALA A 439 13.94 -6.40 3.37
C ALA A 439 15.00 -7.02 2.47
N ALA A 440 14.61 -7.33 1.23
CA ALA A 440 15.46 -8.02 0.27
C ALA A 440 16.42 -7.06 -0.46
N ARG A 441 17.50 -7.59 -1.02
CA ARG A 441 18.52 -6.84 -1.78
C ARG A 441 17.99 -6.14 -3.02
N ASP A 442 16.88 -6.61 -3.58
CA ASP A 442 16.24 -6.01 -4.74
C ASP A 442 15.37 -4.79 -4.39
N GLY A 443 15.23 -4.47 -3.09
CA GLY A 443 14.40 -3.39 -2.56
C GLY A 443 12.98 -3.82 -2.18
N THR A 444 12.61 -5.09 -2.37
CA THR A 444 11.29 -5.61 -1.99
C THR A 444 11.26 -5.93 -0.49
N VAL A 445 10.22 -5.48 0.20
CA VAL A 445 9.96 -5.82 1.59
C VAL A 445 8.94 -6.95 1.64
N TYR A 446 9.34 -8.07 2.21
CA TYR A 446 8.50 -9.23 2.44
C TYR A 446 8.02 -9.24 3.88
N LEU A 447 6.74 -9.51 4.11
CA LEU A 447 6.20 -9.73 5.45
C LEU A 447 5.20 -10.87 5.48
N THR A 448 5.00 -11.49 6.63
CA THR A 448 4.00 -12.57 6.79
C THR A 448 2.84 -12.16 7.69
N THR A 449 1.62 -12.49 7.29
CA THR A 449 0.40 -12.34 8.09
C THR A 449 -0.15 -13.70 8.50
N LEU A 450 -0.83 -13.76 9.65
CA LEU A 450 -1.08 -15.02 10.33
C LEU A 450 -2.18 -15.88 9.69
N TYR A 451 -3.28 -15.34 9.16
CA TYR A 451 -4.48 -16.13 8.81
C TYR A 451 -5.16 -15.72 7.49
N PRO A 452 -5.21 -16.59 6.46
CA PRO A 452 -4.30 -17.73 6.31
C PRO A 452 -2.84 -17.25 6.28
N PHE A 453 -1.90 -18.14 6.56
CA PHE A 453 -0.48 -17.79 6.57
C PHE A 453 -0.05 -17.34 5.18
N THR A 454 0.24 -16.04 5.06
CA THR A 454 0.41 -15.38 3.76
C THR A 454 1.71 -14.60 3.77
N LEU A 455 2.50 -14.74 2.70
CA LEU A 455 3.62 -13.87 2.39
C LEU A 455 3.14 -12.68 1.53
N HIS A 456 3.39 -11.48 1.98
CA HIS A 456 3.13 -10.24 1.26
C HIS A 456 4.46 -9.70 0.73
N ALA A 457 4.55 -9.51 -0.58
CA ALA A 457 5.64 -8.78 -1.23
C ALA A 457 5.19 -7.33 -1.46
N ILE A 458 5.95 -6.37 -0.94
CA ILE A 458 5.67 -4.95 -1.03
C ILE A 458 6.89 -4.25 -1.62
N ARG A 459 6.69 -3.42 -2.63
CA ARG A 459 7.74 -2.59 -3.23
C ARG A 459 7.23 -1.16 -3.31
N ILE A 460 7.97 -0.23 -2.72
CA ILE A 460 7.71 1.21 -2.87
C ILE A 460 8.31 1.64 -4.21
N PRO A 461 7.50 1.94 -5.25
CA PRO A 461 8.01 2.12 -6.60
C PRO A 461 8.95 3.32 -6.70
N GLU A 462 10.11 3.12 -7.32
CA GLU A 462 11.00 4.21 -7.73
C GLU A 462 10.62 4.67 -9.14
N VAL A 463 10.16 5.91 -9.32
CA VAL A 463 9.64 6.40 -10.61
C VAL A 463 10.52 7.48 -11.24
N ALA A 464 10.55 7.51 -12.58
CA ALA A 464 11.09 8.62 -13.37
C ALA A 464 9.96 9.53 -13.86
N ALA A 465 10.18 10.85 -13.84
CA ALA A 465 9.31 11.80 -14.52
C ALA A 465 9.94 12.25 -15.84
N VAL A 466 9.19 12.12 -16.93
CA VAL A 466 9.51 12.61 -18.27
C VAL A 466 8.51 13.71 -18.59
N VAL A 467 8.96 14.97 -18.52
CA VAL A 467 8.07 16.13 -18.62
C VAL A 467 8.47 17.10 -19.73
N THR A 468 7.50 17.77 -20.34
CA THR A 468 7.77 18.75 -21.41
C THR A 468 8.18 20.11 -20.87
N ALA A 469 7.52 20.61 -19.81
CA ALA A 469 7.87 21.82 -19.09
C ALA A 469 7.46 21.70 -17.63
N TYR A 470 8.20 22.35 -16.72
CA TYR A 470 7.95 22.27 -15.28
C TYR A 470 8.10 23.65 -14.65
N TYR A 471 6.97 24.27 -14.34
CA TYR A 471 6.87 25.55 -13.64
C TYR A 471 5.67 25.54 -12.69
N HIS A 472 5.54 26.57 -11.86
CA HIS A 472 4.45 26.67 -10.88
C HIS A 472 3.07 26.50 -11.53
N ASN A 473 2.27 25.55 -11.01
CA ASN A 473 0.93 25.17 -11.49
C ASN A 473 0.87 24.55 -12.89
N SER A 474 2.01 24.20 -13.50
CA SER A 474 2.03 23.27 -14.63
C SER A 474 1.55 21.88 -14.21
N HIS A 475 1.10 21.06 -15.15
CA HIS A 475 0.78 19.65 -14.88
C HIS A 475 1.94 18.86 -14.25
N ALA A 476 3.18 19.12 -14.66
CA ALA A 476 4.36 18.53 -14.03
C ALA A 476 4.44 18.88 -12.53
N ASP A 477 4.10 20.12 -12.17
CA ASP A 477 4.04 20.55 -10.77
C ASP A 477 2.85 19.95 -10.00
N MET A 478 1.70 19.78 -10.65
CA MET A 478 0.52 19.17 -10.01
C MET A 478 0.69 17.68 -9.72
N LEU A 479 1.57 16.98 -10.46
CA LEU A 479 1.77 15.53 -10.32
C LEU A 479 3.13 15.19 -9.71
N ALA A 480 4.23 15.64 -10.31
CA ALA A 480 5.58 15.26 -9.88
C ALA A 480 5.96 15.88 -8.54
N SER A 481 5.57 17.13 -8.26
CA SER A 481 5.90 17.79 -6.98
C SER A 481 5.23 17.11 -5.79
N ARG A 482 4.12 16.37 -5.96
CA ARG A 482 3.46 15.67 -4.83
C ARG A 482 4.34 14.59 -4.21
N MET A 483 5.29 14.03 -4.96
CA MET A 483 6.28 13.09 -4.44
C MET A 483 7.46 13.79 -3.73
N LEU A 484 7.57 15.11 -3.86
CA LEU A 484 8.63 15.93 -3.24
C LEU A 484 8.08 16.76 -2.06
N GLU A 485 6.81 17.15 -2.12
CA GLU A 485 6.17 18.13 -1.24
C GLU A 485 4.86 17.63 -0.65
N THR A 486 4.63 16.31 -0.61
CA THR A 486 3.37 15.67 -0.21
C THR A 486 2.18 15.99 -1.11
N ASP A 487 1.09 15.27 -0.91
CA ASP A 487 -0.14 15.49 -1.66
C ASP A 487 -0.74 16.88 -1.48
N THR A 488 -0.46 17.61 -0.41
CA THR A 488 -0.92 19.00 -0.26
C THR A 488 0.02 20.02 -0.89
N LEU A 489 1.16 19.60 -1.47
CA LEU A 489 2.16 20.49 -2.07
C LEU A 489 2.67 21.56 -1.08
N ASP A 490 2.92 21.15 0.16
CA ASP A 490 3.49 21.98 1.23
C ASP A 490 4.23 21.21 2.33
N SER A 491 4.46 19.92 2.11
CA SER A 491 5.14 19.01 3.04
C SER A 491 4.36 18.72 4.34
N THR A 492 3.08 19.08 4.41
CA THR A 492 2.23 18.82 5.59
C THR A 492 1.24 17.68 5.40
N GLY A 493 0.85 17.40 4.15
CA GLY A 493 -0.02 16.30 3.78
C GLY A 493 0.68 14.93 3.73
N ARG A 494 0.02 13.99 3.07
CA ARG A 494 0.47 12.60 2.94
C ARG A 494 1.54 12.48 1.86
N TRP A 495 2.56 11.66 2.13
CA TRP A 495 3.50 11.22 1.10
C TRP A 495 2.87 10.14 0.21
N PRO A 496 2.94 10.28 -1.13
CA PRO A 496 2.62 9.18 -2.04
C PRO A 496 3.45 7.93 -1.73
N ALA A 497 2.88 6.73 -1.84
CA ALA A 497 3.64 5.48 -1.70
C ALA A 497 4.43 5.12 -2.97
N MET A 498 5.21 6.08 -3.44
CA MET A 498 6.19 5.94 -4.51
C MET A 498 7.15 7.12 -4.43
N THR A 499 8.36 6.94 -4.94
CA THR A 499 9.42 7.94 -4.83
C THR A 499 9.87 8.41 -6.21
N LEU A 500 9.90 9.72 -6.43
CA LEU A 500 10.51 10.30 -7.62
C LEU A 500 12.04 10.22 -7.53
N LYS A 501 12.69 9.51 -8.47
CA LYS A 501 14.15 9.28 -8.46
C LYS A 501 14.92 9.97 -9.56
N SER A 502 14.26 10.36 -10.64
CA SER A 502 14.91 11.05 -11.74
C SER A 502 13.92 11.90 -12.52
N LEU A 503 14.46 12.92 -13.18
CA LEU A 503 13.68 13.87 -13.97
C LEU A 503 14.36 14.15 -15.31
N TYR A 504 13.59 14.08 -16.39
CA TYR A 504 13.87 14.70 -17.68
C TYR A 504 12.90 15.85 -17.93
N THR A 505 13.42 17.01 -18.36
CA THR A 505 12.63 18.17 -18.78
C THR A 505 12.99 18.53 -20.22
N ASP A 506 12.04 18.45 -21.16
CA ASP A 506 12.29 18.78 -22.58
C ASP A 506 12.60 20.27 -22.79
N GLN A 507 11.85 21.15 -22.12
CA GLN A 507 12.00 22.60 -22.17
C GLN A 507 12.17 23.20 -20.77
N GLN A 508 12.94 24.28 -20.68
CA GLN A 508 13.20 25.02 -19.45
C GLN A 508 12.85 26.50 -19.68
N PRO A 509 11.57 26.88 -19.56
CA PRO A 509 11.14 28.27 -19.75
C PRO A 509 11.74 29.19 -18.68
N ALA A 510 11.61 30.51 -18.85
CA ALA A 510 12.15 31.50 -17.91
C ALA A 510 11.67 31.32 -16.45
N ASN A 511 10.45 30.77 -16.28
CA ASN A 511 9.83 30.48 -14.98
C ASN A 511 9.99 29.00 -14.53
N ASP A 512 10.93 28.25 -15.12
CA ASP A 512 11.22 26.85 -14.76
C ASP A 512 11.48 26.67 -13.25
N THR A 513 10.76 25.72 -12.64
CA THR A 513 10.93 25.33 -11.23
C THR A 513 11.71 24.03 -11.07
N SER A 514 11.91 23.25 -12.13
CA SER A 514 12.56 21.93 -12.04
C SER A 514 13.96 21.99 -11.45
N ARG A 515 14.78 22.97 -11.85
CA ARG A 515 16.14 23.16 -11.33
C ARG A 515 16.17 23.42 -9.84
N LYS A 516 15.27 24.29 -9.36
CA LYS A 516 15.16 24.67 -7.95
C LYS A 516 14.70 23.48 -7.10
N LEU A 517 13.65 22.78 -7.55
CA LEU A 517 13.14 21.60 -6.86
C LEU A 517 14.19 20.48 -6.83
N ALA A 518 14.87 20.25 -7.95
CA ALA A 518 15.92 19.25 -8.04
C ALA A 518 17.08 19.51 -7.07
N ALA A 519 17.53 20.76 -6.96
CA ALA A 519 18.54 21.14 -5.97
C ALA A 519 18.05 20.97 -4.53
N LYS A 520 16.82 21.42 -4.22
CA LYS A 520 16.21 21.33 -2.88
C LYS A 520 16.10 19.88 -2.39
N TYR A 521 15.65 18.98 -3.27
CA TYR A 521 15.36 17.58 -2.94
C TYR A 521 16.45 16.59 -3.35
N LYS A 522 17.59 17.09 -3.86
CA LYS A 522 18.69 16.27 -4.39
C LYS A 522 18.20 15.27 -5.46
N LEU A 523 17.25 15.68 -6.29
CA LEU A 523 16.68 14.86 -7.36
C LEU A 523 17.60 14.96 -8.60
N PRO A 524 18.20 13.84 -9.07
CA PRO A 524 18.99 13.85 -10.29
C PRO A 524 18.16 14.25 -11.53
N ARG A 525 18.73 15.16 -12.32
CA ARG A 525 18.20 15.57 -13.62
C ARG A 525 19.08 15.03 -14.73
N TYR A 526 18.46 14.68 -15.85
CA TYR A 526 19.15 14.16 -17.01
C TYR A 526 18.72 14.89 -18.27
N ASP A 527 19.66 15.03 -19.20
CA ASP A 527 19.46 15.71 -20.48
C ASP A 527 18.80 14.81 -21.54
N SER A 528 18.46 13.57 -21.19
CA SER A 528 17.74 12.64 -22.06
C SER A 528 16.77 11.75 -21.28
N VAL A 529 15.71 11.27 -21.95
CA VAL A 529 14.80 10.26 -21.42
C VAL A 529 15.56 9.00 -21.01
N ALA A 530 16.50 8.55 -21.85
CA ALA A 530 17.35 7.41 -21.56
C ALA A 530 18.12 7.60 -20.25
N GLY A 531 18.80 8.74 -20.08
CA GLY A 531 19.52 9.04 -18.84
C GLY A 531 18.62 9.06 -17.60
N ALA A 532 17.41 9.60 -17.70
CA ALA A 532 16.46 9.60 -16.59
C ALA A 532 16.00 8.18 -16.22
N LEU A 533 15.69 7.34 -17.20
CA LEU A 533 15.22 5.98 -16.98
C LEU A 533 16.32 5.02 -16.54
N THR A 534 17.55 5.18 -17.04
CA THR A 534 18.71 4.34 -16.65
C THR A 534 19.48 4.91 -15.46
N ARG A 535 19.15 6.12 -15.02
CA ARG A 535 19.86 6.89 -14.00
C ARG A 535 21.37 6.99 -14.28
N GLY A 536 21.71 7.20 -15.54
CA GLY A 536 23.09 7.26 -16.05
C GLY A 536 23.75 5.89 -16.33
N GLY A 537 23.07 4.79 -16.02
CA GLY A 537 23.50 3.42 -16.33
C GLY A 537 23.11 2.96 -17.73
N LYS A 538 23.16 1.64 -17.95
CA LYS A 538 22.82 0.99 -19.25
C LYS A 538 21.43 0.35 -19.27
N GLU A 539 20.89 0.02 -18.11
CA GLU A 539 19.63 -0.72 -17.96
C GLU A 539 18.57 0.15 -17.29
N LEU A 540 17.30 -0.20 -17.47
CA LEU A 540 16.17 0.45 -16.79
C LEU A 540 16.37 0.36 -15.27
N ALA A 541 16.45 1.52 -14.61
CA ALA A 541 16.78 1.65 -13.18
C ALA A 541 15.64 2.27 -12.36
N VAL A 542 14.42 2.24 -12.90
CA VAL A 542 13.19 2.72 -12.27
C VAL A 542 12.09 1.67 -12.44
N ASP A 543 11.15 1.65 -11.51
CA ASP A 543 10.01 0.74 -11.46
C ASP A 543 8.78 1.29 -12.19
N GLY A 544 8.77 2.56 -12.61
CA GLY A 544 7.66 3.19 -13.32
C GLY A 544 8.02 4.53 -13.97
N VAL A 545 7.20 4.98 -14.92
CA VAL A 545 7.41 6.24 -15.66
C VAL A 545 6.16 7.11 -15.66
N LEU A 546 6.31 8.37 -15.24
CA LEU A 546 5.31 9.43 -15.42
C LEU A 546 5.65 10.21 -16.69
N LEU A 547 4.86 10.02 -17.75
CA LEU A 547 4.94 10.80 -18.98
C LEU A 547 3.96 11.98 -18.92
N ILE A 548 4.47 13.14 -18.54
CA ILE A 548 3.69 14.38 -18.37
C ILE A 548 4.07 15.35 -19.48
N ALA A 549 3.47 15.14 -20.65
CA ALA A 549 3.67 15.97 -21.82
C ALA A 549 2.48 16.91 -22.00
N GLU A 550 2.50 18.01 -21.25
CA GLU A 550 1.53 19.09 -21.25
C GLU A 550 2.28 20.40 -20.93
N HIS A 551 1.89 21.52 -21.55
CA HIS A 551 2.61 22.80 -21.53
C HIS A 551 3.99 22.77 -22.22
N GLY A 552 4.58 23.95 -22.34
CA GLY A 552 5.75 24.23 -23.17
C GLY A 552 5.35 24.85 -24.51
N GLU A 553 6.34 25.30 -25.27
CA GLU A 553 6.18 25.90 -26.58
C GLU A 553 6.26 24.80 -27.65
N TYR A 554 5.10 24.39 -28.18
CA TYR A 554 4.97 23.39 -29.23
C TYR A 554 4.08 23.94 -30.36
N PRO A 555 4.26 23.49 -31.60
CA PRO A 555 3.47 23.98 -32.72
C PRO A 555 1.99 23.59 -32.57
N GLU A 556 1.11 24.44 -33.09
CA GLU A 556 -0.30 24.08 -33.29
C GLU A 556 -0.47 23.42 -34.67
N SER A 557 -1.19 22.30 -34.68
CA SER A 557 -1.57 21.60 -35.90
C SER A 557 -2.64 22.36 -36.69
N ALA A 558 -2.88 21.93 -37.93
CA ALA A 558 -3.91 22.52 -38.79
C ALA A 558 -5.36 22.31 -38.29
N THR A 559 -5.57 21.50 -37.25
CA THR A 559 -6.86 21.30 -36.56
C THR A 559 -6.96 22.12 -35.27
N GLY A 560 -5.91 22.85 -34.91
CA GLY A 560 -5.83 23.69 -33.70
C GLY A 560 -5.38 22.93 -32.44
N SER A 561 -4.91 21.68 -32.60
CA SER A 561 -4.33 20.88 -31.51
C SER A 561 -2.86 21.19 -31.29
N ILE A 562 -2.43 21.27 -30.03
CA ILE A 562 -1.02 21.45 -29.69
C ILE A 562 -0.29 20.11 -29.89
N GLN A 563 0.79 20.13 -30.66
CA GLN A 563 1.52 18.91 -31.03
C GLN A 563 2.57 18.55 -29.97
N TYR A 564 2.09 18.09 -28.80
CA TYR A 564 2.97 17.61 -27.75
C TYR A 564 3.75 16.36 -28.20
N PRO A 565 5.03 16.19 -27.82
CA PRO A 565 5.89 15.13 -28.34
C PRO A 565 5.64 13.76 -27.70
N LYS A 566 4.38 13.42 -27.37
CA LYS A 566 4.00 12.21 -26.62
C LYS A 566 4.50 10.93 -27.29
N ARG A 567 4.30 10.78 -28.61
CA ARG A 567 4.83 9.64 -29.38
C ARG A 567 6.35 9.53 -29.29
N LYS A 568 7.07 10.63 -29.55
CA LYS A 568 8.54 10.68 -29.53
C LYS A 568 9.08 10.29 -28.15
N LEU A 569 8.49 10.82 -27.08
CA LEU A 569 8.90 10.52 -25.72
C LEU A 569 8.59 9.06 -25.36
N PHE A 570 7.41 8.55 -25.74
CA PHE A 570 7.05 7.15 -25.52
C PHE A 570 7.97 6.18 -26.28
N GLU A 571 8.35 6.49 -27.53
CA GLU A 571 9.31 5.71 -28.30
C GLU A 571 10.68 5.63 -27.61
N GLN A 572 11.16 6.73 -27.02
CA GLN A 572 12.40 6.72 -26.23
C GLN A 572 12.28 5.87 -24.95
N ILE A 573 11.12 5.91 -24.29
CA ILE A 573 10.84 5.05 -23.12
C ILE A 573 10.89 3.58 -23.53
N VAL A 574 10.18 3.21 -24.61
CA VAL A 574 10.14 1.85 -25.15
C VAL A 574 11.54 1.38 -25.56
N LYS A 575 12.34 2.25 -26.17
CA LYS A 575 13.72 1.91 -26.53
C LYS A 575 14.55 1.48 -25.31
N VAL A 576 14.45 2.18 -24.18
CA VAL A 576 15.17 1.81 -22.95
C VAL A 576 14.67 0.48 -22.40
N MET A 577 13.36 0.24 -22.44
CA MET A 577 12.77 -1.04 -22.02
C MET A 577 13.27 -2.20 -22.89
N ASP A 578 13.29 -2.03 -24.21
CA ASP A 578 13.81 -3.01 -25.15
C ASP A 578 15.30 -3.29 -24.93
N ASP A 579 16.12 -2.23 -24.82
CA ASP A 579 17.57 -2.34 -24.62
C ASP A 579 17.90 -3.02 -23.27
N SER A 580 17.03 -2.90 -22.26
CA SER A 580 17.22 -3.50 -20.93
C SER A 580 16.57 -4.87 -20.74
N GLY A 581 15.70 -5.30 -21.66
CA GLY A 581 14.90 -6.52 -21.50
C GLY A 581 13.88 -6.48 -20.36
N ARG A 582 13.57 -5.28 -19.84
CA ARG A 582 12.63 -5.05 -18.72
C ARG A 582 11.57 -4.04 -19.11
N THR A 583 10.33 -4.29 -18.70
CA THR A 583 9.23 -3.34 -18.81
C THR A 583 8.87 -2.73 -17.46
N ALA A 584 8.24 -1.56 -17.49
CA ALA A 584 7.70 -0.88 -16.32
C ALA A 584 6.37 -0.18 -16.66
N PRO A 585 5.45 -0.01 -15.70
CA PRO A 585 4.23 0.76 -15.89
C PRO A 585 4.51 2.20 -16.36
N VAL A 586 3.72 2.67 -17.34
CA VAL A 586 3.77 4.04 -17.85
C VAL A 586 2.43 4.73 -17.64
N PHE A 587 2.43 5.86 -16.92
CA PHE A 587 1.28 6.75 -16.83
C PHE A 587 1.44 7.91 -17.81
N CYS A 588 0.47 8.11 -18.70
CA CYS A 588 0.44 9.23 -19.64
C CYS A 588 -0.64 10.24 -19.22
N ASP A 589 -0.23 11.45 -18.86
CA ASP A 589 -1.17 12.49 -18.45
C ASP A 589 -2.00 13.03 -19.64
N LYS A 590 -3.31 13.18 -19.44
CA LYS A 590 -4.33 13.54 -20.45
C LYS A 590 -4.43 12.56 -21.64
N HIS A 591 -4.63 13.09 -22.86
CA HIS A 591 -4.74 12.32 -24.09
C HIS A 591 -3.41 11.63 -24.42
N LEU A 592 -3.47 10.51 -25.14
CA LEU A 592 -2.29 9.73 -25.51
C LEU A 592 -1.43 10.43 -26.57
N ALA A 593 -2.06 11.17 -27.50
CA ALA A 593 -1.41 11.98 -28.54
C ALA A 593 -2.41 13.00 -29.09
N ASP A 594 -1.94 13.92 -29.94
CA ASP A 594 -2.77 14.89 -30.67
C ASP A 594 -3.50 14.27 -31.87
N THR A 595 -3.07 13.08 -32.34
CA THR A 595 -3.69 12.36 -33.47
C THR A 595 -4.06 10.92 -33.11
N TRP A 596 -5.08 10.37 -33.77
CA TRP A 596 -5.47 8.96 -33.63
C TRP A 596 -4.32 8.01 -33.99
N ALA A 597 -3.58 8.29 -35.07
CA ALA A 597 -2.51 7.42 -35.54
C ALA A 597 -1.43 7.21 -34.48
N ASP A 598 -1.05 8.28 -33.79
CA ASP A 598 -0.03 8.25 -32.75
C ASP A 598 -0.55 7.67 -31.44
N ALA A 599 -1.79 8.02 -31.04
CA ALA A 599 -2.43 7.45 -29.87
C ALA A 599 -2.59 5.92 -30.00
N LYS A 600 -3.03 5.45 -31.17
CA LYS A 600 -3.17 4.03 -31.47
C LYS A 600 -1.82 3.32 -31.51
N TRP A 601 -0.77 3.97 -32.03
CA TRP A 601 0.58 3.42 -32.01
C TRP A 601 1.11 3.24 -30.58
N ILE A 602 0.91 4.23 -29.69
CA ILE A 602 1.30 4.11 -28.27
C ILE A 602 0.59 2.93 -27.62
N TYR A 603 -0.74 2.85 -27.78
CA TYR A 603 -1.55 1.77 -27.23
C TYR A 603 -1.13 0.38 -27.75
N ASP A 604 -0.99 0.24 -29.08
CA ASP A 604 -0.63 -1.04 -29.71
C ASP A 604 0.78 -1.48 -29.33
N THR A 605 1.72 -0.52 -29.25
CA THR A 605 3.10 -0.79 -28.82
C THR A 605 3.13 -1.26 -27.38
N ALA A 606 2.41 -0.58 -26.48
CA ALA A 606 2.33 -0.96 -25.08
C ALA A 606 1.77 -2.38 -24.93
N LYS A 607 0.67 -2.69 -25.65
CA LYS A 607 0.04 -4.01 -25.64
C LYS A 607 0.95 -5.10 -26.20
N ALA A 608 1.59 -4.86 -27.35
CA ALA A 608 2.49 -5.83 -27.99
C ALA A 608 3.72 -6.16 -27.12
N LYS A 609 4.18 -5.20 -26.32
CA LYS A 609 5.36 -5.34 -25.45
C LYS A 609 5.02 -5.68 -23.99
N ASN A 610 3.74 -5.86 -23.65
CA ASN A 610 3.28 -6.05 -22.27
C ASN A 610 3.75 -4.93 -21.33
N ILE A 611 3.72 -3.69 -21.81
CA ILE A 611 3.96 -2.50 -20.99
C ILE A 611 2.60 -2.11 -20.36
N PRO A 612 2.47 -2.15 -19.02
CA PRO A 612 1.27 -1.64 -18.38
C PRO A 612 1.12 -0.16 -18.70
N LEU A 613 -0.05 0.25 -19.17
CA LEU A 613 -0.32 1.62 -19.60
C LEU A 613 -1.59 2.14 -18.92
N MET A 614 -1.50 3.33 -18.34
CA MET A 614 -2.62 4.07 -17.78
C MET A 614 -2.58 5.50 -18.33
N ALA A 615 -3.73 6.09 -18.63
CA ALA A 615 -3.81 7.47 -19.11
C ALA A 615 -5.12 8.14 -18.67
N GLY A 616 -5.22 9.45 -18.88
CA GLY A 616 -6.45 10.21 -18.62
C GLY A 616 -6.22 11.47 -17.81
N SER A 617 -7.32 12.17 -17.53
CA SER A 617 -7.31 13.40 -16.73
C SER A 617 -7.88 13.21 -15.33
N SER A 618 -7.83 14.25 -14.51
CA SER A 618 -8.42 14.30 -13.17
C SER A 618 -9.95 14.47 -13.17
N LEU A 619 -10.58 14.81 -14.30
CA LEU A 619 -12.01 15.14 -14.34
C LEU A 619 -12.94 13.97 -13.96
N PRO A 620 -12.70 12.72 -14.38
CA PRO A 620 -13.54 11.60 -13.94
C PRO A 620 -13.58 11.40 -12.42
N VAL A 621 -12.54 11.83 -11.70
CA VAL A 621 -12.35 11.62 -10.26
C VAL A 621 -12.67 12.86 -9.40
N THR A 622 -13.20 13.93 -9.98
CA THR A 622 -13.54 15.15 -9.23
C THR A 622 -14.70 14.95 -8.27
N TRP A 623 -14.92 15.94 -7.39
CA TRP A 623 -16.19 16.09 -6.70
C TRP A 623 -17.33 16.26 -7.69
N ARG A 624 -18.51 15.76 -7.31
CA ARG A 624 -19.74 15.94 -8.09
C ARG A 624 -20.83 16.60 -7.24
N HIS A 625 -21.50 17.61 -7.79
CA HIS A 625 -22.56 18.35 -7.08
C HIS A 625 -23.86 18.46 -7.89
N PRO A 626 -24.96 17.80 -7.46
CA PRO A 626 -25.03 16.81 -6.37
C PRO A 626 -24.19 15.57 -6.68
N PRO A 627 -23.86 14.72 -5.68
CA PRO A 627 -23.04 13.52 -5.87
C PRO A 627 -23.82 12.47 -6.69
N ALA A 628 -23.79 12.61 -8.01
CA ALA A 628 -24.56 11.80 -8.95
C ALA A 628 -23.65 11.21 -10.04
N ASP A 629 -24.00 10.01 -10.46
CA ASP A 629 -23.35 9.28 -11.55
C ASP A 629 -24.41 8.53 -12.35
N VAL A 630 -24.08 8.09 -13.56
CA VAL A 630 -24.95 7.20 -14.33
C VAL A 630 -25.17 5.91 -13.53
N GLU A 631 -26.41 5.43 -13.47
CA GLU A 631 -26.71 4.12 -12.89
C GLU A 631 -25.97 3.03 -13.65
N ARG A 632 -25.22 2.20 -12.93
CA ARG A 632 -24.42 1.13 -13.53
C ARG A 632 -25.35 0.12 -14.20
N GLU A 633 -24.97 -0.30 -15.41
CA GLU A 633 -25.75 -1.17 -16.31
C GLU A 633 -27.09 -0.57 -16.80
N ALA A 634 -27.36 0.73 -16.57
CA ALA A 634 -28.53 1.38 -17.15
C ALA A 634 -28.34 1.62 -18.65
N LYS A 635 -29.44 1.60 -19.41
CA LYS A 635 -29.40 2.06 -20.82
C LYS A 635 -29.41 3.58 -20.84
N LEU A 636 -28.61 4.21 -21.68
CA LEU A 636 -28.60 5.66 -21.86
C LEU A 636 -29.17 6.04 -23.23
N LYS A 637 -29.97 7.11 -23.26
CA LYS A 637 -30.50 7.69 -24.50
C LYS A 637 -29.66 8.88 -24.94
N GLN A 638 -29.33 9.77 -24.01
CA GLN A 638 -28.56 10.98 -24.30
C GLN A 638 -27.67 11.39 -23.13
N VAL A 639 -26.47 11.90 -23.42
CA VAL A 639 -25.63 12.63 -22.46
C VAL A 639 -25.32 14.01 -23.06
N LEU A 640 -25.35 15.03 -22.23
CA LEU A 640 -24.97 16.40 -22.57
C LEU A 640 -23.94 16.89 -21.58
N VAL A 641 -22.85 17.48 -22.06
CA VAL A 641 -21.81 18.09 -21.24
C VAL A 641 -21.69 19.56 -21.62
N VAL A 642 -21.67 20.46 -20.63
CA VAL A 642 -21.32 21.87 -20.80
C VAL A 642 -19.84 22.04 -20.44
N SER A 643 -19.11 22.73 -21.30
CA SER A 643 -17.70 23.05 -21.16
C SER A 643 -17.42 24.48 -21.61
N TYR A 644 -16.17 24.89 -21.49
CA TYR A 644 -15.67 26.23 -21.82
C TYR A 644 -14.22 26.13 -22.31
N HIS A 645 -13.63 27.27 -22.69
CA HIS A 645 -12.28 27.42 -23.21
C HIS A 645 -12.05 26.79 -24.60
N ARG A 646 -10.77 26.56 -24.96
CA ARG A 646 -10.32 25.96 -26.22
C ARG A 646 -10.72 24.49 -26.31
N LEU A 647 -11.07 24.07 -27.53
CA LEU A 647 -11.54 22.71 -27.82
C LEU A 647 -10.47 21.64 -27.62
N ASP A 648 -9.22 21.91 -28.00
CA ASP A 648 -8.15 20.93 -27.85
C ASP A 648 -7.86 20.63 -26.37
N THR A 649 -7.73 21.67 -25.56
CA THR A 649 -7.39 21.52 -24.14
C THR A 649 -8.58 21.03 -23.32
N TYR A 650 -9.74 21.71 -23.41
CA TYR A 650 -10.88 21.48 -22.52
C TYR A 650 -11.98 20.64 -23.17
N GLY A 651 -12.00 20.52 -24.49
CA GLY A 651 -12.82 19.53 -25.17
C GLY A 651 -12.39 18.11 -24.82
N PHE A 652 -11.08 17.84 -24.65
CA PHE A 652 -10.62 16.55 -24.10
C PHE A 652 -11.22 16.26 -22.72
N HIS A 653 -11.15 17.22 -21.80
CA HIS A 653 -11.71 17.09 -20.45
C HIS A 653 -13.23 16.84 -20.47
N ALA A 654 -13.95 17.55 -21.32
CA ALA A 654 -15.38 17.36 -21.48
C ALA A 654 -15.74 16.00 -22.09
N LEU A 655 -14.90 15.48 -22.99
CA LEU A 655 -15.03 14.13 -23.54
C LEU A 655 -14.72 13.04 -22.49
N GLU A 656 -13.72 13.24 -21.62
CA GLU A 656 -13.46 12.33 -20.48
C GLU A 656 -14.65 12.27 -19.51
N ILE A 657 -15.29 13.42 -19.24
CA ILE A 657 -16.53 13.49 -18.45
C ILE A 657 -17.65 12.70 -19.14
N ALA A 658 -17.87 12.95 -20.43
CA ALA A 658 -18.88 12.22 -21.20
C ALA A 658 -18.60 10.70 -21.19
N GLN A 659 -17.35 10.30 -21.39
CA GLN A 659 -16.97 8.90 -21.53
C GLN A 659 -17.06 8.15 -20.19
N CYS A 660 -16.68 8.76 -19.06
CA CYS A 660 -16.78 8.11 -17.76
C CYS A 660 -18.24 7.90 -17.30
N LEU A 661 -19.17 8.73 -17.78
CA LEU A 661 -20.61 8.53 -17.62
C LEU A 661 -21.13 7.46 -18.59
N ALA A 662 -20.73 7.55 -19.87
CA ALA A 662 -21.24 6.68 -20.93
C ALA A 662 -20.81 5.22 -20.74
N GLU A 663 -19.57 4.93 -20.36
CA GLU A 663 -19.06 3.56 -20.25
C GLU A 663 -19.70 2.72 -19.13
N ARG A 664 -20.44 3.36 -18.22
CA ARG A 664 -21.20 2.68 -17.15
C ARG A 664 -22.50 2.05 -17.66
N ARG A 665 -22.90 2.37 -18.89
CA ARG A 665 -24.15 1.91 -19.50
C ARG A 665 -24.17 0.39 -19.68
N ALA A 666 -25.38 -0.15 -19.84
CA ALA A 666 -25.62 -1.56 -20.13
C ALA A 666 -24.68 -2.09 -21.24
N GLY A 667 -23.83 -3.05 -20.89
CA GLY A 667 -22.89 -3.67 -21.84
C GLY A 667 -21.56 -2.92 -22.06
N GLY A 668 -21.33 -1.79 -21.39
CA GLY A 668 -20.09 -1.03 -21.43
C GLY A 668 -19.94 -0.15 -22.68
N GLU A 669 -18.68 0.10 -23.06
CA GLU A 669 -18.37 0.85 -24.28
C GLU A 669 -18.60 0.00 -25.54
N THR A 670 -19.31 0.55 -26.51
CA THR A 670 -19.83 -0.16 -27.71
C THR A 670 -19.16 0.25 -29.02
N GLY A 671 -18.41 1.35 -29.01
CA GLY A 671 -17.79 1.99 -30.14
C GLY A 671 -18.65 3.11 -30.75
N VAL A 672 -17.97 4.05 -31.40
CA VAL A 672 -18.58 5.25 -31.98
C VAL A 672 -18.89 5.01 -33.46
N LYS A 673 -20.12 5.33 -33.88
CA LYS A 673 -20.56 5.20 -35.28
C LYS A 673 -20.05 6.35 -36.15
N ARG A 674 -20.28 7.58 -35.68
CA ARG A 674 -19.90 8.80 -36.38
C ARG A 674 -19.91 10.00 -35.44
N VAL A 675 -19.17 11.04 -35.83
CA VAL A 675 -19.06 12.30 -35.08
C VAL A 675 -19.26 13.51 -35.99
N ARG A 676 -19.58 14.65 -35.36
CA ARG A 676 -19.67 15.96 -36.03
C ARG A 676 -19.39 17.09 -35.05
N CYS A 677 -18.70 18.14 -35.49
CA CYS A 677 -18.52 19.37 -34.73
C CYS A 677 -19.27 20.53 -35.39
N LEU A 678 -20.27 21.07 -34.70
CA LEU A 678 -21.05 22.23 -35.15
C LEU A 678 -20.51 23.51 -34.50
N THR A 679 -20.54 24.62 -35.22
CA THR A 679 -20.03 25.91 -34.73
C THR A 679 -21.01 27.05 -35.00
N GLY A 680 -21.02 28.06 -34.13
CA GLY A 680 -21.84 29.26 -34.30
C GLY A 680 -23.34 28.93 -34.35
N ASP A 681 -24.08 29.58 -35.25
CA ASP A 681 -25.53 29.39 -35.40
C ASP A 681 -25.96 27.94 -35.62
N GLN A 682 -25.10 27.10 -36.21
CA GLN A 682 -25.40 25.68 -36.40
C GLN A 682 -25.68 24.97 -35.06
N VAL A 683 -25.06 25.40 -33.97
CA VAL A 683 -25.29 24.86 -32.62
C VAL A 683 -26.73 25.13 -32.19
N TRP A 684 -27.18 26.38 -32.31
CA TRP A 684 -28.54 26.75 -31.92
C TRP A 684 -29.61 26.10 -32.80
N GLN A 685 -29.35 25.99 -34.11
CA GLN A 685 -30.24 25.26 -35.02
C GLN A 685 -30.31 23.77 -34.67
N ALA A 686 -29.20 23.17 -34.24
CA ALA A 686 -29.17 21.78 -33.80
C ALA A 686 -30.07 21.53 -32.57
N GLY A 687 -30.12 22.48 -31.63
CA GLY A 687 -31.07 22.44 -30.50
C GLY A 687 -32.53 22.46 -30.96
N LYS A 688 -32.87 23.36 -31.91
CA LYS A 688 -34.22 23.44 -32.50
C LYS A 688 -34.61 22.17 -33.28
N GLN A 689 -33.63 21.50 -33.87
CA GLN A 689 -33.82 20.25 -34.64
C GLN A 689 -33.80 18.98 -33.76
N GLY A 690 -33.64 19.12 -32.44
CA GLY A 690 -33.60 17.97 -31.52
C GLY A 690 -32.32 17.13 -31.62
N VAL A 691 -31.21 17.70 -32.10
CA VAL A 691 -29.90 17.04 -32.07
C VAL A 691 -29.45 16.85 -30.62
N TYR A 692 -29.56 17.91 -29.81
CA TYR A 692 -29.54 17.84 -28.36
C TYR A 692 -30.88 18.33 -27.80
N ASP A 693 -31.24 17.86 -26.62
CA ASP A 693 -32.44 18.34 -25.93
C ASP A 693 -32.13 19.67 -25.19
N PRO A 694 -32.82 20.78 -25.51
CA PRO A 694 -32.69 22.03 -24.78
C PRO A 694 -33.00 21.92 -23.28
N ALA A 695 -33.91 21.04 -22.86
CA ALA A 695 -34.19 20.85 -21.43
C ALA A 695 -32.98 20.24 -20.71
N LEU A 696 -32.30 19.27 -21.34
CA LEU A 696 -31.09 18.66 -20.79
C LEU A 696 -29.92 19.66 -20.74
N LEU A 697 -29.86 20.62 -21.68
CA LEU A 697 -28.91 21.72 -21.62
C LEU A 697 -29.17 22.63 -20.41
N GLU A 698 -30.42 23.02 -20.16
CA GLU A 698 -30.76 23.83 -19.00
C GLU A 698 -30.53 23.09 -17.67
N GLU A 699 -30.77 21.77 -17.61
CA GLU A 699 -30.43 20.95 -16.44
C GLU A 699 -28.93 20.95 -16.13
N ALA A 700 -28.07 20.91 -17.16
CA ALA A 700 -26.63 21.01 -17.00
C ALA A 700 -26.20 22.44 -16.59
N LEU A 701 -26.73 23.47 -17.23
CA LEU A 701 -26.45 24.88 -16.90
C LEU A 701 -26.93 25.25 -15.49
N GLY A 702 -28.00 24.62 -15.01
CA GLY A 702 -28.51 24.78 -13.66
C GLY A 702 -27.56 24.28 -12.56
N ARG A 703 -26.51 23.52 -12.91
CA ARG A 703 -25.49 23.03 -11.97
C ARG A 703 -24.27 23.94 -11.84
N LEU A 704 -24.12 24.94 -12.71
CA LEU A 704 -23.05 25.93 -12.58
C LEU A 704 -23.22 26.70 -11.26
N THR A 705 -22.18 26.75 -10.43
CA THR A 705 -22.16 27.58 -9.23
C THR A 705 -22.14 29.06 -9.61
N HIS A 706 -21.41 29.37 -10.68
CA HIS A 706 -21.26 30.73 -11.21
C HIS A 706 -21.65 30.78 -12.68
N ARG A 707 -22.96 30.83 -12.96
CA ARG A 707 -23.49 31.07 -14.32
C ARG A 707 -23.23 32.52 -14.72
N TYR A 708 -22.49 32.70 -15.81
CA TYR A 708 -22.22 34.01 -16.41
C TYR A 708 -23.35 34.42 -17.35
N GLY A 709 -23.47 35.73 -17.56
CA GLY A 709 -24.48 36.34 -18.43
C GLY A 709 -25.88 36.46 -17.80
N PRO A 710 -26.77 37.23 -18.43
CA PRO A 710 -28.11 37.49 -17.93
C PRO A 710 -29.03 36.26 -18.09
N ARG A 711 -29.58 35.74 -16.99
CA ARG A 711 -30.47 34.55 -16.98
C ARG A 711 -31.79 34.74 -17.74
N ASN A 712 -32.21 35.98 -17.95
CA ASN A 712 -33.45 36.32 -18.67
C ASN A 712 -33.26 36.51 -20.18
N LYS A 713 -32.03 36.31 -20.70
CA LYS A 713 -31.74 36.36 -22.14
C LYS A 713 -31.35 34.97 -22.65
N PRO A 714 -31.63 34.65 -23.93
CA PRO A 714 -31.15 33.41 -24.52
C PRO A 714 -29.60 33.41 -24.59
N LEU A 715 -29.01 32.23 -24.47
CA LEU A 715 -27.55 32.04 -24.53
C LEU A 715 -26.94 32.60 -25.82
N SER A 716 -27.68 32.56 -26.92
CA SER A 716 -27.24 33.09 -28.23
C SER A 716 -26.90 34.58 -28.21
N ASP A 717 -27.42 35.34 -27.25
CA ASP A 717 -27.18 36.78 -27.17
C ASP A 717 -25.79 37.13 -26.61
N PHE A 718 -25.15 36.20 -25.88
CA PHE A 718 -23.89 36.46 -25.18
C PHE A 718 -22.85 35.34 -25.28
N VAL A 719 -23.20 34.17 -25.82
CA VAL A 719 -22.26 33.13 -26.24
C VAL A 719 -22.03 33.27 -27.74
N HIS A 720 -20.99 34.01 -28.12
CA HIS A 720 -20.74 34.39 -29.51
C HIS A 720 -20.22 33.26 -30.40
N ASP A 721 -19.34 32.40 -29.85
CA ASP A 721 -18.70 31.32 -30.60
C ASP A 721 -18.99 29.93 -30.00
N PRO A 722 -20.26 29.50 -29.93
CA PRO A 722 -20.60 28.19 -29.39
C PRO A 722 -20.06 27.09 -30.29
N THR A 723 -19.62 25.99 -29.69
CA THR A 723 -19.30 24.75 -30.39
C THR A 723 -20.11 23.61 -29.80
N CYS A 724 -20.55 22.67 -30.63
CA CYS A 724 -21.20 21.43 -30.20
C CYS A 724 -20.58 20.22 -30.89
N PHE A 725 -19.91 19.38 -30.11
CA PHE A 725 -19.54 18.04 -30.54
C PHE A 725 -20.74 17.12 -30.42
N VAL A 726 -21.08 16.44 -31.51
CA VAL A 726 -22.17 15.47 -31.59
C VAL A 726 -21.56 14.11 -31.89
N ILE A 727 -21.82 13.14 -31.02
CA ILE A 727 -21.28 11.79 -31.10
C ILE A 727 -22.46 10.82 -31.13
N GLU A 728 -22.51 9.95 -32.13
CA GLU A 728 -23.49 8.86 -32.18
C GLU A 728 -22.77 7.53 -31.95
N TYR A 729 -23.11 6.85 -30.85
CA TYR A 729 -22.62 5.52 -30.54
C TYR A 729 -23.41 4.45 -31.31
N ARG A 730 -22.86 3.24 -31.41
CA ARG A 730 -23.47 2.15 -32.17
C ARG A 730 -24.72 1.57 -31.53
N ASP A 731 -24.84 1.67 -30.22
CA ASP A 731 -26.01 1.24 -29.45
C ASP A 731 -27.18 2.26 -29.48
N GLY A 732 -26.98 3.40 -30.15
CA GLY A 732 -27.99 4.45 -30.26
C GLY A 732 -27.87 5.56 -29.21
N LEU A 733 -26.91 5.48 -28.28
CA LEU A 733 -26.60 6.61 -27.40
C LEU A 733 -26.11 7.81 -28.23
N ARG A 734 -26.67 8.99 -27.95
CA ARG A 734 -26.17 10.26 -28.48
C ARG A 734 -25.51 11.08 -27.37
N VAL A 735 -24.30 11.56 -27.62
CA VAL A 735 -23.59 12.46 -26.71
C VAL A 735 -23.39 13.81 -27.38
N CYS A 736 -23.66 14.89 -26.64
CA CYS A 736 -23.48 16.26 -27.10
C CYS A 736 -22.59 17.02 -26.11
N VAL A 737 -21.43 17.51 -26.53
CA VAL A 737 -20.56 18.37 -25.71
C VAL A 737 -20.64 19.80 -26.23
N LEU A 738 -21.15 20.72 -25.43
CA LEU A 738 -21.29 22.13 -25.78
C LEU A 738 -20.21 22.95 -25.08
N THR A 739 -19.34 23.57 -25.87
CA THR A 739 -18.39 24.58 -25.37
C THR A 739 -19.04 25.95 -25.50
N LEU A 740 -19.42 26.53 -24.36
CA LEU A 740 -20.22 27.75 -24.25
C LEU A 740 -19.43 28.85 -23.56
N ASN A 741 -18.41 29.38 -24.25
CA ASN A 741 -17.60 30.50 -23.74
C ASN A 741 -18.49 31.70 -23.41
N GLY A 742 -18.42 32.17 -22.16
CA GLY A 742 -19.28 33.24 -21.63
C GLY A 742 -20.51 32.77 -20.86
N ALA A 743 -20.80 31.46 -20.79
CA ALA A 743 -21.88 30.91 -19.96
C ALA A 743 -21.45 30.50 -18.54
N GLY A 744 -20.17 30.17 -18.36
CA GLY A 744 -19.57 29.77 -17.09
C GLY A 744 -18.12 29.31 -17.29
N ALA A 745 -17.44 29.01 -16.19
CA ALA A 745 -16.07 28.49 -16.16
C ALA A 745 -15.98 27.17 -15.38
N GLU A 746 -16.98 26.31 -15.53
CA GLU A 746 -17.07 25.01 -14.86
C GLU A 746 -17.57 23.94 -15.84
N TRP A 747 -17.40 22.66 -15.49
CA TRP A 747 -17.91 21.55 -16.29
C TRP A 747 -19.14 20.93 -15.64
N THR A 748 -20.23 20.82 -16.39
CA THR A 748 -21.45 20.16 -15.91
C THR A 748 -21.90 19.12 -16.91
N ALA A 749 -22.60 18.10 -16.44
CA ALA A 749 -23.20 17.09 -17.30
C ALA A 749 -24.65 16.83 -16.89
N ALA A 750 -25.45 16.45 -17.87
CA ALA A 750 -26.79 15.93 -17.69
C ALA A 750 -27.01 14.74 -18.63
N TRP A 751 -27.75 13.73 -18.19
CA TRP A 751 -28.05 12.55 -18.99
C TRP A 751 -29.50 12.14 -18.87
N ARG A 752 -29.97 11.38 -19.86
CA ARG A 752 -31.35 10.89 -19.92
C ARG A 752 -31.40 9.40 -20.22
N TYR A 753 -32.24 8.71 -19.47
CA TYR A 753 -32.58 7.30 -19.67
C TYR A 753 -33.71 7.12 -20.69
N PRO A 754 -33.87 5.93 -21.30
CA PRO A 754 -35.00 5.65 -22.19
C PRO A 754 -36.39 5.85 -21.56
N SER A 755 -36.51 5.76 -20.23
CA SER A 755 -37.74 6.05 -19.47
C SER A 755 -38.17 7.52 -19.56
N GLY A 756 -37.26 8.43 -19.93
CA GLY A 756 -37.48 9.88 -19.93
C GLY A 756 -36.91 10.59 -18.70
N GLU A 757 -36.59 9.85 -17.64
CA GLU A 757 -35.92 10.37 -16.45
C GLU A 757 -34.52 10.91 -16.79
N SER A 758 -34.14 12.01 -16.14
CA SER A 758 -32.83 12.64 -16.28
C SER A 758 -32.20 12.96 -14.92
N ALA A 759 -30.87 13.05 -14.94
CA ALA A 759 -30.09 13.53 -13.82
C ALA A 759 -28.96 14.43 -14.33
N SER A 760 -28.45 15.30 -13.45
CA SER A 760 -27.38 16.24 -13.79
C SER A 760 -26.48 16.52 -12.59
N THR A 761 -25.23 16.85 -12.87
CA THR A 761 -24.22 17.18 -11.86
C THR A 761 -23.15 18.13 -12.39
N LEU A 762 -22.55 18.89 -11.48
CA LEU A 762 -21.32 19.64 -11.67
C LEU A 762 -20.11 18.74 -11.41
N PHE A 763 -19.10 18.78 -12.26
CA PHE A 763 -17.78 18.19 -12.03
C PHE A 763 -16.87 19.28 -11.49
N TYR A 764 -16.77 19.38 -10.17
CA TYR A 764 -16.13 20.50 -9.50
C TYR A 764 -14.61 20.31 -9.35
N THR A 765 -13.85 21.30 -9.79
CA THR A 765 -12.40 21.41 -9.60
C THR A 765 -12.09 22.50 -8.59
N GLN A 766 -11.11 22.23 -7.72
CA GLN A 766 -10.54 23.25 -6.85
C GLN A 766 -9.62 24.17 -7.67
N GLU A 767 -9.95 25.45 -7.75
CA GLU A 767 -9.26 26.45 -8.57
C GLU A 767 -8.13 27.19 -7.83
N ALA A 768 -7.66 26.62 -6.72
CA ALA A 768 -6.55 27.13 -5.92
C ALA A 768 -5.69 25.97 -5.39
N ARG A 769 -4.52 26.28 -4.84
CA ARG A 769 -3.68 25.27 -4.19
C ARG A 769 -4.47 24.60 -3.05
N PRO A 770 -4.40 23.26 -2.92
CA PRO A 770 -3.45 22.35 -3.58
C PRO A 770 -3.96 21.70 -4.87
N PHE A 771 -5.04 22.18 -5.49
CA PHE A 771 -5.68 21.54 -6.64
C PHE A 771 -5.96 20.05 -6.36
N GLN A 772 -6.63 19.77 -5.24
CA GLN A 772 -6.70 18.42 -4.65
C GLN A 772 -7.38 17.38 -5.56
N HIS A 773 -8.09 17.79 -6.60
CA HIS A 773 -8.59 16.87 -7.64
C HIS A 773 -7.47 16.08 -8.35
N PHE A 774 -6.26 16.64 -8.49
CA PHE A 774 -5.10 15.90 -9.01
C PHE A 774 -4.61 14.82 -8.03
N HIS A 775 -4.76 15.02 -6.71
CA HIS A 775 -4.42 13.98 -5.74
C HIS A 775 -5.28 12.72 -5.92
N TYR A 776 -6.60 12.87 -6.14
CA TYR A 776 -7.47 11.70 -6.36
C TYR A 776 -7.15 10.97 -7.66
N GLN A 777 -6.68 11.68 -8.69
CA GLN A 777 -6.12 11.04 -9.89
C GLN A 777 -4.84 10.27 -9.51
N PHE A 778 -3.99 10.89 -8.69
CA PHE A 778 -2.72 10.33 -8.25
C PHE A 778 -2.86 9.10 -7.37
N LEU A 779 -3.95 8.95 -6.60
CA LEU A 779 -4.24 7.69 -5.87
C LEU A 779 -4.38 6.50 -6.85
N GLY A 780 -5.02 6.72 -8.01
CA GLY A 780 -5.10 5.74 -9.08
C GLY A 780 -3.74 5.45 -9.70
N VAL A 781 -2.94 6.49 -9.96
CA VAL A 781 -1.57 6.37 -10.51
C VAL A 781 -0.66 5.61 -9.54
N GLU A 782 -0.74 5.91 -8.25
CA GLU A 782 0.05 5.30 -7.19
C GLU A 782 -0.26 3.79 -7.09
N LYS A 783 -1.55 3.41 -7.07
CA LYS A 783 -1.95 2.00 -7.13
C LYS A 783 -1.45 1.32 -8.40
N PHE A 784 -1.51 2.01 -9.54
CA PHE A 784 -1.02 1.49 -10.81
C PHE A 784 0.50 1.24 -10.80
N MET A 785 1.29 2.15 -10.22
CA MET A 785 2.74 1.95 -10.08
C MET A 785 3.09 0.79 -9.15
N GLN A 786 2.32 0.58 -8.08
CA GLN A 786 2.55 -0.52 -7.14
C GLN A 786 2.11 -1.89 -7.70
N THR A 787 1.02 -1.94 -8.46
CA THR A 787 0.38 -3.21 -8.87
C THR A 787 0.58 -3.58 -10.33
N GLY A 788 0.95 -2.61 -11.17
CA GLY A 788 0.93 -2.74 -12.63
C GLY A 788 -0.48 -2.85 -13.24
N LYS A 789 -1.55 -2.77 -12.43
CA LYS A 789 -2.95 -2.84 -12.89
C LYS A 789 -3.51 -1.41 -12.98
N PRO A 790 -3.94 -0.93 -14.16
CA PRO A 790 -4.45 0.43 -14.31
C PRO A 790 -5.76 0.60 -13.52
N ALA A 791 -5.96 1.76 -12.89
CA ALA A 791 -7.15 2.01 -12.07
C ALA A 791 -8.45 2.12 -12.88
N TRP A 792 -8.33 2.39 -14.18
CA TRP A 792 -9.40 2.36 -15.17
C TRP A 792 -8.83 1.94 -16.54
N PRO A 793 -9.65 1.43 -17.47
CA PRO A 793 -9.16 0.99 -18.79
C PRO A 793 -8.54 2.15 -19.56
N VAL A 794 -7.34 1.95 -20.10
CA VAL A 794 -6.68 2.93 -20.97
C VAL A 794 -7.45 3.13 -22.28
N GLU A 795 -8.25 2.14 -22.69
CA GLU A 795 -9.16 2.20 -23.82
C GLU A 795 -10.15 3.38 -23.72
N ARG A 796 -10.53 3.80 -22.50
CA ARG A 796 -11.31 5.02 -22.27
C ARG A 796 -10.61 6.22 -22.92
N THR A 797 -9.38 6.47 -22.51
CA THR A 797 -8.59 7.61 -22.96
C THR A 797 -8.17 7.48 -24.43
N LEU A 798 -7.92 6.27 -24.92
CA LEU A 798 -7.70 6.02 -26.36
C LEU A 798 -8.92 6.44 -27.18
N LEU A 799 -10.13 6.05 -26.76
CA LEU A 799 -11.37 6.44 -27.40
C LEU A 799 -11.60 7.96 -27.33
N THR A 800 -11.40 8.57 -26.15
CA THR A 800 -11.48 10.02 -25.97
C THR A 800 -10.52 10.77 -26.90
N THR A 801 -9.29 10.27 -27.03
CA THR A 801 -8.27 10.86 -27.92
C THR A 801 -8.70 10.80 -29.38
N GLY A 802 -9.17 9.63 -29.84
CA GLY A 802 -9.66 9.46 -31.21
C GLY A 802 -10.93 10.26 -31.50
N LEU A 803 -11.83 10.37 -30.53
CA LEU A 803 -13.01 11.24 -30.61
C LEU A 803 -12.62 12.70 -30.83
N LEU A 804 -11.68 13.21 -30.05
CA LEU A 804 -11.22 14.60 -30.16
C LEU A 804 -10.64 14.89 -31.55
N ASP A 805 -9.73 14.03 -32.04
CA ASP A 805 -9.12 14.18 -33.37
C ASP A 805 -10.20 14.23 -34.47
N GLU A 806 -11.11 13.26 -34.50
CA GLU A 806 -12.19 13.20 -35.49
C GLU A 806 -13.18 14.38 -35.39
N LEU A 807 -13.43 14.88 -34.18
CA LEU A 807 -14.28 16.07 -33.95
C LEU A 807 -13.60 17.35 -34.43
N LEU A 808 -12.29 17.51 -34.23
CA LEU A 808 -11.54 18.66 -34.74
C LEU A 808 -11.38 18.62 -36.26
N LEU A 809 -11.20 17.42 -36.84
CA LEU A 809 -11.27 17.22 -38.30
C LEU A 809 -12.65 17.57 -38.86
N SER A 810 -13.73 17.22 -38.16
CA SER A 810 -15.09 17.64 -38.54
C SER A 810 -15.25 19.16 -38.49
N LYS A 811 -14.70 19.83 -37.47
CA LYS A 811 -14.70 21.29 -37.37
C LYS A 811 -14.00 21.92 -38.57
N LYS A 812 -12.81 21.44 -38.91
CA LYS A 812 -12.05 21.89 -40.08
C LYS A 812 -12.82 21.67 -41.38
N ALA A 813 -13.58 20.58 -41.47
CA ALA A 813 -14.48 20.26 -42.58
C ALA A 813 -15.86 20.96 -42.46
N LYS A 814 -15.94 22.09 -41.74
CA LYS A 814 -17.15 22.92 -41.59
C LYS A 814 -18.38 22.16 -41.08
N GLY A 815 -18.15 21.21 -40.16
CA GLY A 815 -19.20 20.42 -39.51
C GLY A 815 -19.75 19.28 -40.37
N ALA A 816 -18.99 18.78 -41.34
CA ALA A 816 -19.34 17.55 -42.03
C ALA A 816 -19.34 16.35 -41.06
N TRP A 817 -20.31 15.43 -41.23
CA TRP A 817 -20.30 14.14 -40.52
C TRP A 817 -19.09 13.31 -40.91
N ARG A 818 -18.49 12.63 -39.93
CA ARG A 818 -17.37 11.72 -40.13
C ARG A 818 -17.70 10.36 -39.55
N ASN A 819 -17.67 9.31 -40.37
CA ASN A 819 -17.83 7.93 -39.91
C ASN A 819 -16.54 7.47 -39.25
N THR A 820 -16.63 6.71 -38.16
CA THR A 820 -15.48 6.36 -37.31
C THR A 820 -15.30 4.85 -37.18
N PRO A 821 -15.09 4.09 -38.28
CA PRO A 821 -14.93 2.64 -38.21
C PRO A 821 -13.68 2.18 -37.43
N HIS A 822 -12.71 3.06 -37.24
CA HIS A 822 -11.52 2.80 -36.43
C HIS A 822 -11.74 3.02 -34.92
N LEU A 823 -12.82 3.72 -34.52
CA LEU A 823 -13.22 3.91 -33.11
C LEU A 823 -14.21 2.84 -32.63
N LEU A 824 -14.16 1.64 -33.23
CA LEU A 824 -14.91 0.46 -32.80
C LEU A 824 -14.18 -0.24 -31.65
N LEU A 825 -13.99 0.50 -30.57
CA LEU A 825 -13.39 0.00 -29.33
C LEU A 825 -14.51 -0.45 -28.41
N ARG A 826 -14.41 -1.70 -27.92
CA ARG A 826 -15.30 -2.21 -26.87
C ARG A 826 -14.49 -2.50 -25.64
N TYR A 827 -14.98 -2.04 -24.50
CA TYR A 827 -14.41 -2.36 -23.21
C TYR A 827 -15.49 -2.27 -22.12
N GLN A 828 -15.21 -2.90 -20.99
CA GLN A 828 -16.01 -2.75 -19.78
C GLN A 828 -15.09 -2.22 -18.67
N THR A 829 -15.71 -1.62 -17.66
CA THR A 829 -14.98 -1.13 -16.49
C THR A 829 -15.76 -1.46 -15.23
N ASP A 830 -15.04 -1.97 -14.23
CA ASP A 830 -15.47 -2.12 -12.86
C ASP A 830 -15.25 -0.84 -12.03
N TRP A 831 -14.54 0.14 -12.58
CA TRP A 831 -14.26 1.41 -11.91
C TRP A 831 -15.55 2.15 -11.61
N ASN A 832 -15.75 2.49 -10.33
CA ASN A 832 -16.85 3.30 -9.85
C ASN A 832 -16.30 4.59 -9.27
N TRP A 833 -16.87 5.71 -9.71
CA TRP A 833 -16.65 6.96 -9.02
C TRP A 833 -17.23 6.88 -7.61
N GLN A 834 -16.51 7.44 -6.64
CA GLN A 834 -17.06 7.73 -5.33
C GLN A 834 -16.71 9.17 -4.97
N GLN A 835 -17.61 9.81 -4.25
CA GLN A 835 -17.50 11.20 -3.85
C GLN A 835 -16.26 11.40 -2.96
N PRO A 836 -15.27 12.21 -3.38
CA PRO A 836 -14.14 12.51 -2.51
C PRO A 836 -14.56 13.29 -1.26
N PRO A 837 -13.78 13.22 -0.15
CA PRO A 837 -13.96 14.05 1.03
C PRO A 837 -13.95 15.53 0.69
N PRO A 838 -14.55 16.42 1.50
CA PRO A 838 -14.49 17.86 1.25
C PRO A 838 -13.06 18.35 0.96
N PRO A 839 -12.86 19.23 -0.04
CA PRO A 839 -11.53 19.71 -0.38
C PRO A 839 -10.90 20.45 0.80
N PRO A 840 -9.56 20.39 0.95
CA PRO A 840 -8.86 21.19 1.95
C PRO A 840 -9.00 22.70 1.62
N PRO A 841 -8.78 23.59 2.60
CA PRO A 841 -8.86 25.04 2.38
C PRO A 841 -7.96 25.50 1.24
N ASP A 842 -8.49 26.43 0.43
CA ASP A 842 -7.75 27.07 -0.65
C ASP A 842 -6.56 27.85 -0.12
N ARG A 843 -5.43 27.74 -0.82
CA ARG A 843 -4.24 28.53 -0.56
C ARG A 843 -3.96 29.46 -1.75
N PRO A 844 -3.59 30.73 -1.50
CA PRO A 844 -3.29 31.68 -2.56
C PRO A 844 -2.22 31.15 -3.51
N ILE A 845 -2.35 31.45 -4.79
CA ILE A 845 -1.35 31.13 -5.81
C ILE A 845 -0.30 32.26 -5.78
N PRO A 846 0.95 32.02 -5.32
CA PRO A 846 1.94 33.09 -5.24
C PRO A 846 2.27 33.64 -6.63
N GLY A 847 2.15 34.96 -6.80
CA GLY A 847 2.46 35.63 -8.06
C GLY A 847 1.33 35.64 -9.10
N GLN A 848 0.10 35.27 -8.71
CA GLN A 848 -1.14 35.63 -9.41
C GLN A 848 -1.84 36.80 -8.72
#